data_AF-A0A1D2JNG3-F1
#
_entry.id   AF-A0A1D2JNG3-F1
#
_cell.length_a   1.000
_cell.length_b   1.000
_cell.length_c   1.000
_cell.angle_alpha   90.00
_cell.angle_beta   90.00
_cell.angle_gamma   90.00
#
_symmetry.space_group_name_H-M   'P 1'
#
loop_
_entity.id
_entity.type
_entity.pdbx_description
1 polymer ?
#
loop_
_entity_poly.entity_id
_entity_poly.type
_entity_poly.pdbx_seq_one_letter_code
_entity_poly.pdbx_strand_id
1 'polypeptide(L)'
;MDKSDLYDEHEEAQYRAAIQASLEDAKRQSSLASSSSRQVPNFVDLTADSESERSPHSDARDSKKDALASNEVMGDSDQELDRAIKLSLQKQDSLGHDGEGESIVFSSLTKRSAEMVASRSPGILGIDRKKMEEERLARLDRKRKTSPLAASPVVKRAAVLGEEERVPSRVTASGVRLAANDVRKKEDVAPSTDVPAQSSTSLEFPTGSVKKTWAFGYDRNGDDIKIEEVIQKSDLELAVLSSYIWDADWLFSKFDIKKSRFILIMGEKEEDKKRELENDTKSMGSVRLCFPPMEPQVNCMHSKLMLLFHLNHLRIVIPSANLIPFDWGEKGGIMENVVFLIDLPRISPSPDATPRTPFLEDLVYFLQASNLDEQIIQKMLNFDFSATKDIAFVHTIGGSHTDPTWKRTGLCGLGRAITSLGLQTSQNLNLDYVTSSVGSLNEQFLRSIYLAAQGDTGLKELTFRTSRTLPSEKLGVLTTRTDGEKWRDRFKVYFPSLNTVCQSKGGTMNAGTICFQSKWYNSTTFPRNVMRNNISRRDGLLMHSKMLFACPDKPITSSKDNSTQYAGWAYVGSANLSESAWGRLVLDRSTTKPKLNCRNWECGVVIPIRHRGSGQLSSQPSSGSTLRPKLEPESESASVTVSDGSKLVSVFEPRIPVPMRVPGEPYQPGDKPWYYMEDWLPQRVA
;
A
#
# COMPACT_ATOMS: atom_id res chain seq x y z
N MET A 1 50.33 -31.25 -37.06
CA MET A 1 50.82 -30.40 -38.16
C MET A 1 49.69 -29.48 -38.60
N ASP A 2 50.05 -28.37 -39.22
CA ASP A 2 49.22 -27.17 -39.25
C ASP A 2 48.00 -27.24 -40.20
N LYS A 3 47.02 -26.38 -39.90
CA LYS A 3 46.00 -25.86 -40.83
C LYS A 3 45.50 -24.52 -40.31
N SER A 4 46.22 -23.48 -40.69
CA SER A 4 45.79 -22.09 -40.66
C SER A 4 44.69 -21.81 -41.71
N ASP A 5 44.26 -20.54 -41.73
CA ASP A 5 43.63 -19.84 -42.86
C ASP A 5 42.23 -20.31 -43.31
N LEU A 6 41.21 -19.64 -42.77
CA LEU A 6 40.53 -18.56 -43.48
C LEU A 6 39.52 -17.85 -42.55
N TYR A 7 39.89 -16.67 -42.05
CA TYR A 7 38.97 -15.70 -41.45
C TYR A 7 38.97 -14.43 -42.31
N ASP A 8 37.81 -13.80 -42.45
CA ASP A 8 37.63 -12.67 -43.38
C ASP A 8 38.11 -11.35 -42.76
N GLU A 9 39.35 -10.98 -43.04
CA GLU A 9 39.97 -9.72 -42.59
C GLU A 9 39.21 -8.47 -43.08
N HIS A 10 38.37 -8.63 -44.12
CA HIS A 10 37.74 -7.52 -44.82
C HIS A 10 36.56 -6.90 -44.06
N GLU A 11 35.87 -7.67 -43.20
CA GLU A 11 34.83 -7.14 -42.30
C GLU A 11 35.43 -6.44 -41.08
N GLU A 12 36.48 -7.01 -40.44
CA GLU A 12 37.09 -6.38 -39.26
C GLU A 12 37.76 -5.04 -39.61
N ALA A 13 38.36 -4.94 -40.80
CA ALA A 13 38.89 -3.68 -41.32
C ALA A 13 37.80 -2.59 -41.42
N GLN A 14 36.60 -2.94 -41.92
CA GLN A 14 35.48 -2.00 -42.00
C GLN A 14 34.95 -1.62 -40.61
N TYR A 15 34.86 -2.58 -39.68
CA TYR A 15 34.39 -2.35 -38.31
C TYR A 15 35.34 -1.41 -37.54
N ARG A 16 36.66 -1.62 -37.67
CA ARG A 16 37.68 -0.74 -37.09
C ARG A 16 37.65 0.65 -37.72
N ALA A 17 37.47 0.76 -39.04
CA ALA A 17 37.35 2.05 -39.73
C ALA A 17 36.12 2.84 -39.28
N ALA A 18 34.97 2.19 -39.09
CA ALA A 18 33.74 2.83 -38.59
C ALA A 18 33.91 3.36 -37.15
N ILE A 19 34.56 2.59 -36.26
CA ILE A 19 34.86 3.01 -34.89
C ILE A 19 35.83 4.21 -34.89
N GLN A 20 36.88 4.19 -35.72
CA GLN A 20 37.82 5.30 -35.81
C GLN A 20 37.16 6.58 -36.36
N ALA A 21 36.34 6.46 -37.42
CA ALA A 21 35.60 7.61 -37.97
C ALA A 21 34.69 8.27 -36.91
N SER A 22 33.97 7.47 -36.12
CA SER A 22 33.13 7.97 -35.03
C SER A 22 33.92 8.66 -33.90
N LEU A 23 35.12 8.15 -33.58
CA LEU A 23 36.04 8.78 -32.61
C LEU A 23 36.68 10.07 -33.14
N GLU A 24 36.94 10.16 -34.45
CA GLU A 24 37.45 11.39 -35.07
C GLU A 24 36.36 12.48 -35.16
N ASP A 25 35.11 12.12 -35.46
CA ASP A 25 34.02 13.09 -35.54
C ASP A 25 33.65 13.64 -34.15
N ALA A 26 33.63 12.79 -33.12
CA ALA A 26 33.50 13.23 -31.73
C ALA A 26 34.61 14.22 -31.32
N LYS A 27 35.86 14.00 -31.76
CA LYS A 27 36.97 14.94 -31.54
C LYS A 27 36.76 16.26 -32.30
N ARG A 28 36.32 16.22 -33.57
CA ARG A 28 35.99 17.43 -34.36
C ARG A 28 34.92 18.27 -33.67
N GLN A 29 33.84 17.64 -33.22
CA GLN A 29 32.76 18.31 -32.48
C GLN A 29 33.27 18.94 -31.18
N SER A 30 34.16 18.26 -30.43
CA SER A 30 34.77 18.85 -29.22
C SER A 30 35.67 20.06 -29.52
N SER A 31 36.38 20.06 -30.65
CA SER A 31 37.27 21.17 -31.05
C SER A 31 36.51 22.42 -31.50
N LEU A 32 35.34 22.26 -32.13
CA LEU A 32 34.50 23.36 -32.60
C LEU A 32 33.85 24.17 -31.46
N ALA A 33 33.71 23.58 -30.27
CA ALA A 33 33.17 24.27 -29.08
C ALA A 33 34.17 25.25 -28.43
N SER A 34 35.46 25.23 -28.81
CA SER A 34 36.54 25.96 -28.14
C SER A 34 36.99 27.26 -28.83
N SER A 35 36.35 27.67 -29.94
CA SER A 35 36.85 28.76 -30.79
C SER A 35 35.79 29.73 -31.34
N SER A 36 35.11 30.48 -30.48
CA SER A 36 34.48 31.76 -30.87
C SER A 36 34.40 32.74 -29.71
N SER A 37 34.98 33.94 -29.87
CA SER A 37 35.05 34.96 -28.82
C SER A 37 34.35 36.26 -29.22
N ARG A 38 33.44 36.74 -28.34
CA ARG A 38 32.97 38.14 -28.17
C ARG A 38 32.62 38.96 -29.42
N GLN A 39 31.36 39.37 -29.51
CA GLN A 39 31.00 40.78 -29.75
C GLN A 39 29.69 41.13 -29.01
N VAL A 40 29.57 42.40 -28.62
CA VAL A 40 28.51 43.02 -27.77
C VAL A 40 28.36 44.46 -28.28
N PRO A 41 27.14 44.94 -28.62
CA PRO A 41 26.26 45.62 -27.65
C PRO A 41 24.74 45.33 -27.92
N ASN A 42 23.72 45.92 -27.27
CA ASN A 42 23.64 47.17 -26.49
C ASN A 42 22.39 47.23 -25.57
N PHE A 43 22.51 47.77 -24.34
CA PHE A 43 21.50 48.46 -23.47
C PHE A 43 20.12 47.78 -23.19
N VAL A 44 19.42 47.97 -22.05
CA VAL A 44 19.45 48.99 -20.97
C VAL A 44 19.32 48.33 -19.58
N ASP A 45 19.81 49.02 -18.54
CA ASP A 45 19.60 48.76 -17.10
C ASP A 45 18.24 49.29 -16.56
N LEU A 46 17.83 48.85 -15.36
CA LEU A 46 17.35 49.76 -14.29
C LEU A 46 17.15 49.03 -12.93
N THR A 47 18.06 49.30 -11.97
CA THR A 47 17.88 49.29 -10.49
C THR A 47 17.59 47.95 -9.76
N ALA A 48 18.41 47.44 -8.82
CA ALA A 48 18.89 47.97 -7.52
C ALA A 48 17.87 47.75 -6.37
N ASP A 49 18.19 47.37 -5.11
CA ASP A 49 19.41 46.94 -4.37
C ASP A 49 18.93 46.00 -3.20
N SER A 50 19.71 45.43 -2.26
CA SER A 50 21.10 45.61 -1.80
C SER A 50 21.73 44.28 -1.33
N GLU A 51 23.06 44.22 -1.32
CA GLU A 51 23.86 43.12 -0.76
C GLU A 51 24.13 43.27 0.76
N SER A 52 24.67 42.23 1.39
CA SER A 52 25.94 42.37 2.14
C SER A 52 26.59 41.01 2.44
N GLU A 53 27.80 40.80 1.93
CA GLU A 53 28.61 39.63 2.24
C GLU A 53 29.45 39.81 3.54
N ARG A 54 29.96 38.70 4.09
CA ARG A 54 31.40 38.35 3.96
C ARG A 54 31.78 37.01 4.59
N SER A 55 32.56 36.22 3.84
CA SER A 55 33.49 35.23 4.39
C SER A 55 34.92 35.81 4.42
N PRO A 56 35.86 35.15 5.12
CA PRO A 56 37.12 34.83 4.44
C PRO A 56 37.61 33.39 4.69
N HIS A 57 38.41 32.88 3.74
CA HIS A 57 39.10 31.59 3.84
C HIS A 57 40.42 31.70 4.63
N SER A 58 40.89 30.58 5.19
CA SER A 58 42.33 30.27 5.22
C SER A 58 42.65 28.76 5.31
N ASP A 59 43.48 28.32 4.36
CA ASP A 59 44.51 27.27 4.35
C ASP A 59 44.37 25.91 5.08
N ALA A 60 44.84 24.87 4.36
CA ALA A 60 44.88 23.48 4.81
C ALA A 60 46.23 23.08 5.45
N ARG A 61 46.22 22.03 6.28
CA ARG A 61 47.40 21.21 6.61
C ARG A 61 47.02 19.73 6.74
N ASP A 62 47.91 18.87 6.25
CA ASP A 62 47.81 17.41 6.37
C ASP A 62 47.85 16.91 7.82
N SER A 63 47.13 15.82 8.10
CA SER A 63 47.35 14.95 9.26
C SER A 63 46.70 13.58 9.05
N LYS A 64 47.46 12.62 8.51
CA LYS A 64 47.06 11.20 8.52
C LYS A 64 46.95 10.68 9.95
N LYS A 65 45.85 10.02 10.28
CA LYS A 65 45.75 9.02 11.37
C LYS A 65 44.56 8.09 11.13
N ASP A 66 44.67 6.89 11.69
CA ASP A 66 43.92 5.71 11.25
C ASP A 66 42.45 5.73 11.65
N ALA A 67 41.59 5.27 10.73
CA ALA A 67 40.18 5.03 10.96
C ALA A 67 39.83 3.59 10.55
N LEU A 68 39.29 2.80 11.49
CA LEU A 68 38.77 1.47 11.18
C LEU A 68 37.54 1.62 10.27
N ALA A 69 37.62 1.06 9.06
CA ALA A 69 36.49 1.00 8.15
C ALA A 69 35.41 0.02 8.66
N SER A 70 34.32 0.55 9.20
CA SER A 70 33.08 -0.21 9.33
C SER A 70 32.44 -0.33 7.95
N ASN A 71 32.55 -1.48 7.30
CA ASN A 71 31.96 -1.72 5.97
C ASN A 71 30.44 -1.52 6.01
N GLU A 72 29.96 -0.42 5.43
CA GLU A 72 28.55 -0.17 5.19
C GLU A 72 28.09 -1.03 4.00
N VAL A 73 27.57 -2.23 4.31
CA VAL A 73 27.10 -3.18 3.29
C VAL A 73 25.89 -2.60 2.54
N MET A 74 26.09 -2.32 1.25
CA MET A 74 25.06 -1.87 0.32
C MET A 74 23.96 -2.93 0.18
N GLY A 75 22.70 -2.50 0.13
CA GLY A 75 21.53 -3.39 0.13
C GLY A 75 21.05 -3.76 -1.27
N ASP A 76 21.65 -4.77 -1.90
CA ASP A 76 21.27 -5.30 -3.23
C ASP A 76 19.81 -5.80 -3.30
N SER A 77 19.29 -6.27 -2.16
CA SER A 77 17.97 -6.88 -1.91
C SER A 77 16.83 -6.38 -2.79
N ASP A 78 16.71 -5.06 -2.95
CA ASP A 78 15.48 -4.46 -3.47
C ASP A 78 15.57 -4.22 -5.00
N GLN A 79 16.78 -4.29 -5.58
CA GLN A 79 16.98 -4.50 -7.01
C GLN A 79 16.80 -5.98 -7.39
N GLU A 80 17.22 -6.90 -6.50
CA GLU A 80 16.93 -8.34 -6.65
C GLU A 80 15.40 -8.59 -6.62
N LEU A 81 14.68 -7.91 -5.73
CA LEU A 81 13.22 -7.97 -5.61
C LEU A 81 12.49 -7.46 -6.87
N ASP A 82 12.86 -6.28 -7.37
CA ASP A 82 12.31 -5.71 -8.60
C ASP A 82 12.51 -6.66 -9.81
N ARG A 83 13.69 -7.28 -9.92
CA ARG A 83 13.99 -8.30 -10.95
C ARG A 83 13.10 -9.55 -10.79
N ALA A 84 12.99 -10.10 -9.58
CA ALA A 84 12.20 -11.31 -9.33
C ALA A 84 10.69 -11.10 -9.59
N ILE A 85 10.17 -9.91 -9.29
CA ILE A 85 8.77 -9.55 -9.54
C ILE A 85 8.52 -9.33 -11.04
N LYS A 86 9.45 -8.70 -11.78
CA LYS A 86 9.39 -8.61 -13.25
C LYS A 86 9.40 -9.98 -13.92
N LEU A 87 10.25 -10.90 -13.45
CA LEU A 87 10.29 -12.30 -13.91
C LEU A 87 9.01 -13.08 -13.58
N SER A 88 8.32 -12.73 -12.48
CA SER A 88 7.05 -13.36 -12.09
C SER A 88 5.89 -12.88 -12.96
N LEU A 89 5.81 -11.57 -13.25
CA LEU A 89 4.76 -10.96 -14.09
C LEU A 89 4.82 -11.47 -15.54
N GLN A 90 6.01 -11.46 -16.15
CA GLN A 90 6.22 -11.92 -17.54
C GLN A 90 5.78 -13.37 -17.80
N LYS A 91 5.69 -14.19 -16.74
CA LYS A 91 5.29 -15.61 -16.83
C LYS A 91 3.79 -15.85 -16.65
N GLN A 92 3.01 -14.85 -16.22
CA GLN A 92 1.55 -14.96 -16.16
C GLN A 92 0.90 -14.74 -17.54
N ASP A 93 1.44 -13.84 -18.36
CA ASP A 93 0.91 -13.56 -19.72
C ASP A 93 1.19 -14.68 -20.74
N SER A 94 2.04 -15.66 -20.39
CA SER A 94 2.44 -16.77 -21.29
C SER A 94 1.70 -18.09 -21.03
N LEU A 95 0.70 -18.12 -20.14
CA LEU A 95 -0.16 -19.29 -19.87
C LEU A 95 -1.63 -18.95 -20.15
N GLY A 96 -1.97 -18.85 -21.44
CA GLY A 96 -3.23 -18.26 -21.90
C GLY A 96 -3.89 -18.89 -23.15
N HIS A 97 -3.52 -20.11 -23.55
CA HIS A 97 -4.26 -20.86 -24.57
C HIS A 97 -4.18 -22.39 -24.41
N ASP A 98 -5.21 -23.02 -24.98
CA ASP A 98 -5.37 -24.44 -25.36
C ASP A 98 -5.46 -25.53 -24.27
N GLY A 99 -6.18 -26.59 -24.63
CA GLY A 99 -6.47 -27.80 -23.86
C GLY A 99 -7.08 -28.89 -24.76
N GLU A 100 -7.34 -30.06 -24.17
CA GLU A 100 -7.74 -31.33 -24.83
C GLU A 100 -6.66 -32.01 -25.70
N GLY A 101 -6.73 -33.34 -25.84
CA GLY A 101 -6.08 -34.05 -26.97
C GLY A 101 -5.03 -35.15 -26.69
N GLU A 102 -5.46 -36.28 -26.11
CA GLU A 102 -4.87 -37.63 -26.31
C GLU A 102 -3.38 -37.90 -25.93
N SER A 103 -2.92 -39.14 -26.19
CA SER A 103 -1.66 -39.72 -25.74
C SER A 103 -1.04 -40.61 -26.83
N ILE A 104 0.30 -40.70 -26.95
CA ILE A 104 1.03 -41.96 -27.26
C ILE A 104 2.58 -41.80 -27.27
N VAL A 105 3.25 -42.76 -26.60
CA VAL A 105 4.63 -43.30 -26.80
C VAL A 105 5.88 -42.38 -26.79
N PHE A 106 6.90 -42.89 -26.09
CA PHE A 106 8.26 -42.38 -25.95
C PHE A 106 9.14 -42.68 -27.19
N SER A 107 9.92 -41.72 -27.70
CA SER A 107 11.11 -41.98 -28.54
C SER A 107 12.13 -40.84 -28.47
N SER A 108 13.31 -41.01 -29.08
CA SER A 108 14.56 -40.38 -28.65
C SER A 108 15.14 -39.29 -29.56
N LEU A 109 15.85 -38.34 -28.93
CA LEU A 109 17.06 -37.64 -29.41
C LEU A 109 17.04 -37.01 -30.82
N THR A 110 17.11 -35.66 -30.87
CA THR A 110 18.28 -34.94 -31.42
C THR A 110 18.20 -33.44 -31.16
N LYS A 111 19.37 -32.77 -31.07
CA LYS A 111 19.45 -31.30 -31.04
C LYS A 111 19.44 -30.74 -32.46
N ARG A 112 18.67 -29.66 -32.69
CA ARG A 112 18.92 -28.70 -33.77
C ARG A 112 18.80 -27.28 -33.22
N SER A 113 19.71 -26.42 -33.65
CA SER A 113 19.69 -24.99 -33.34
C SER A 113 18.62 -24.27 -34.18
N ALA A 114 18.09 -23.17 -33.66
CA ALA A 114 17.25 -22.21 -34.39
C ALA A 114 17.83 -20.79 -34.20
N GLU A 115 17.62 -19.93 -35.19
CA GLU A 115 18.30 -18.64 -35.31
C GLU A 115 17.61 -17.53 -34.48
N MET A 116 18.39 -16.54 -34.03
CA MET A 116 17.88 -15.43 -33.23
C MET A 116 17.18 -14.38 -34.10
N VAL A 117 15.85 -14.43 -34.19
CA VAL A 117 15.05 -13.30 -34.67
C VAL A 117 14.98 -12.23 -33.58
N ALA A 118 15.39 -11.00 -33.90
CA ALA A 118 15.47 -9.90 -32.93
C ALA A 118 14.07 -9.40 -32.49
N SER A 119 13.62 -9.82 -31.30
CA SER A 119 12.40 -9.34 -30.68
C SER A 119 12.58 -7.91 -30.13
N ARG A 120 11.78 -6.96 -30.62
CA ARG A 120 11.70 -5.61 -30.06
C ARG A 120 10.94 -5.63 -28.73
N SER A 121 11.40 -4.86 -27.76
CA SER A 121 10.77 -4.74 -26.44
C SER A 121 9.44 -3.97 -26.47
N PRO A 122 8.42 -4.40 -25.69
CA PRO A 122 7.20 -3.61 -25.46
C PRO A 122 7.45 -2.44 -24.50
N GLY A 123 6.54 -1.47 -24.47
CA GLY A 123 6.63 -0.27 -23.62
C GLY A 123 6.44 -0.56 -22.12
N ILE A 124 7.04 0.29 -21.28
CA ILE A 124 7.22 0.05 -19.83
C ILE A 124 5.90 0.03 -19.03
N LEU A 125 4.80 0.55 -19.59
CA LEU A 125 3.45 0.48 -19.00
C LEU A 125 2.61 -0.73 -19.48
N GLY A 126 3.16 -1.64 -20.29
CA GLY A 126 2.43 -2.75 -20.93
C GLY A 126 1.56 -2.34 -22.13
N ILE A 127 1.44 -1.04 -22.40
CA ILE A 127 0.59 -0.47 -23.44
C ILE A 127 1.25 -0.67 -24.82
N ASP A 128 0.60 -1.45 -25.69
CA ASP A 128 1.04 -1.58 -27.08
C ASP A 128 0.72 -0.33 -27.90
N ARG A 129 1.72 0.55 -27.99
CA ARG A 129 1.77 1.74 -28.84
C ARG A 129 1.41 1.44 -30.31
N LYS A 130 1.77 0.28 -30.86
CA LYS A 130 1.48 -0.11 -32.25
C LYS A 130 -0.01 -0.38 -32.43
N LYS A 131 -0.63 -1.15 -31.52
CA LYS A 131 -2.08 -1.43 -31.52
C LYS A 131 -2.93 -0.17 -31.41
N MET A 132 -2.51 0.80 -30.58
CA MET A 132 -3.23 2.09 -30.47
C MET A 132 -3.06 2.97 -31.72
N GLU A 133 -1.87 2.98 -32.34
CA GLU A 133 -1.63 3.69 -33.60
C GLU A 133 -2.38 3.03 -34.78
N GLU A 134 -2.44 1.70 -34.84
CA GLU A 134 -3.24 0.95 -35.81
C GLU A 134 -4.74 1.23 -35.63
N GLU A 135 -5.25 1.30 -34.40
CA GLU A 135 -6.65 1.69 -34.17
C GLU A 135 -6.91 3.15 -34.56
N ARG A 136 -5.96 4.07 -34.27
CA ARG A 136 -6.03 5.48 -34.70
C ARG A 136 -6.08 5.60 -36.22
N LEU A 137 -5.25 4.84 -36.94
CA LEU A 137 -5.24 4.78 -38.39
C LEU A 137 -6.53 4.15 -38.93
N ALA A 138 -7.02 3.05 -38.36
CA ALA A 138 -8.29 2.42 -38.76
C ALA A 138 -9.50 3.34 -38.53
N ARG A 139 -9.51 4.14 -37.45
CA ARG A 139 -10.53 5.18 -37.19
C ARG A 139 -10.46 6.32 -38.22
N LEU A 140 -9.25 6.77 -38.61
CA LEU A 140 -9.07 7.76 -39.67
C LEU A 140 -9.49 7.23 -41.05
N ASP A 141 -9.18 5.97 -41.34
CA ASP A 141 -9.49 5.35 -42.63
C ASP A 141 -10.98 5.04 -42.79
N ARG A 142 -11.66 4.62 -41.70
CA ARG A 142 -13.14 4.61 -41.63
C ARG A 142 -13.73 6.00 -41.89
N LYS A 143 -13.14 7.07 -41.31
CA LYS A 143 -13.61 8.45 -41.50
C LYS A 143 -13.37 8.99 -42.91
N ARG A 144 -12.37 8.48 -43.63
CA ARG A 144 -12.12 8.75 -45.07
C ARG A 144 -13.04 7.96 -46.01
N LYS A 145 -13.60 6.84 -45.57
CA LYS A 145 -14.47 5.95 -46.37
C LYS A 145 -15.97 6.32 -46.32
N THR A 146 -16.32 7.50 -45.81
CA THR A 146 -17.71 7.99 -45.73
C THR A 146 -17.81 9.46 -46.15
N SER A 147 -18.80 9.77 -47.01
CA SER A 147 -19.10 11.10 -47.60
C SER A 147 -18.23 11.50 -48.80
N PRO A 148 -18.71 12.37 -49.72
CA PRO A 148 -20.02 13.04 -49.74
C PRO A 148 -20.83 12.86 -51.05
N LEU A 149 -22.13 13.18 -50.98
CA LEU A 149 -22.85 14.01 -51.97
C LEU A 149 -24.09 14.61 -51.26
N ALA A 150 -24.65 15.70 -51.79
CA ALA A 150 -25.44 16.65 -50.97
C ALA A 150 -26.80 17.02 -51.57
N ALA A 151 -27.78 17.32 -50.70
CA ALA A 151 -28.73 18.45 -50.80
C ALA A 151 -29.80 18.42 -49.69
N SER A 152 -30.12 19.58 -49.12
CA SER A 152 -31.41 19.92 -48.48
C SER A 152 -32.26 20.70 -49.52
N PRO A 153 -33.60 20.92 -49.41
CA PRO A 153 -34.18 21.67 -48.28
C PRO A 153 -35.72 21.58 -48.00
N VAL A 154 -36.19 22.41 -47.05
CA VAL A 154 -37.57 22.98 -46.86
C VAL A 154 -38.70 22.10 -46.30
N VAL A 155 -39.60 22.77 -45.56
CA VAL A 155 -40.76 22.31 -44.78
C VAL A 155 -42.09 22.61 -45.48
N LYS A 156 -43.13 21.75 -45.35
CA LYS A 156 -44.56 22.18 -45.26
C LYS A 156 -45.54 21.08 -44.79
N ARG A 157 -46.76 21.50 -44.45
CA ARG A 157 -47.87 20.72 -43.84
C ARG A 157 -48.70 19.94 -44.87
N ALA A 158 -49.31 18.83 -44.42
CA ALA A 158 -50.68 18.42 -44.78
C ALA A 158 -51.24 17.46 -43.69
N ALA A 159 -52.57 17.29 -43.66
CA ALA A 159 -53.31 16.30 -42.86
C ALA A 159 -54.53 15.84 -43.71
N VAL A 160 -55.25 14.78 -43.31
CA VAL A 160 -56.71 14.51 -43.55
C VAL A 160 -57.09 13.04 -43.25
N LEU A 161 -58.09 12.84 -42.37
CA LEU A 161 -59.01 11.67 -42.15
C LEU A 161 -58.40 10.24 -41.95
N GLY A 162 -58.93 9.33 -41.13
CA GLY A 162 -60.10 9.31 -40.21
C GLY A 162 -60.21 7.89 -39.56
N GLU A 163 -61.33 7.29 -39.12
CA GLU A 163 -62.76 7.68 -39.01
C GLU A 163 -63.48 6.86 -37.88
N GLU A 164 -64.46 7.47 -37.19
CA GLU A 164 -65.63 6.90 -36.44
C GLU A 164 -65.49 5.99 -35.16
N GLU A 165 -66.65 5.80 -34.49
CA GLU A 165 -66.82 5.42 -33.08
C GLU A 165 -67.65 4.11 -32.87
N ARG A 166 -67.76 3.62 -31.61
CA ARG A 166 -69.03 3.65 -30.82
C ARG A 166 -68.94 2.98 -29.43
N VAL A 167 -69.76 3.49 -28.50
CA VAL A 167 -70.09 2.92 -27.17
C VAL A 167 -71.58 2.53 -27.14
N PRO A 168 -72.05 1.60 -26.29
CA PRO A 168 -72.63 1.94 -24.97
C PRO A 168 -72.26 0.89 -23.88
N SER A 169 -72.83 0.75 -22.66
CA SER A 169 -74.02 1.30 -22.00
C SER A 169 -73.86 1.33 -20.46
N ARG A 170 -74.94 1.59 -19.68
CA ARG A 170 -74.94 1.74 -18.21
C ARG A 170 -76.26 1.26 -17.54
N VAL A 171 -76.15 0.52 -16.43
CA VAL A 171 -77.15 0.30 -15.33
C VAL A 171 -76.34 -0.03 -14.05
N THR A 172 -76.53 0.41 -12.78
CA THR A 172 -77.47 1.23 -11.97
C THR A 172 -78.69 0.56 -11.28
N ALA A 173 -78.52 0.09 -10.03
CA ALA A 173 -79.62 -0.09 -9.06
C ALA A 173 -79.15 -0.05 -7.57
N SER A 174 -80.09 0.29 -6.68
CA SER A 174 -80.07 0.46 -5.20
C SER A 174 -79.56 -0.73 -4.36
N GLY A 175 -79.28 -0.62 -3.04
CA GLY A 175 -79.27 0.52 -2.11
C GLY A 175 -80.22 0.39 -0.89
N VAL A 176 -79.69 0.27 0.34
CA VAL A 176 -80.41 0.27 1.64
C VAL A 176 -79.56 0.98 2.73
N ARG A 177 -80.17 1.49 3.82
CA ARG A 177 -79.54 2.23 4.94
C ARG A 177 -79.80 1.56 6.31
N LEU A 178 -78.95 1.84 7.31
CA LEU A 178 -79.18 2.11 8.76
C LEU A 178 -77.76 2.36 9.36
N ALA A 179 -77.41 3.50 9.97
CA ALA A 179 -77.79 4.04 11.29
C ALA A 179 -77.19 3.22 12.48
N ALA A 180 -76.52 3.80 13.50
CA ALA A 180 -76.35 5.23 13.85
C ALA A 180 -75.10 5.53 14.73
N ASN A 181 -74.76 6.83 14.83
CA ASN A 181 -74.00 7.54 15.88
C ASN A 181 -72.50 7.22 16.14
N ASP A 182 -71.66 8.18 16.60
CA ASP A 182 -71.57 9.64 16.37
C ASP A 182 -70.17 10.16 16.87
N VAL A 183 -69.96 11.48 16.80
CA VAL A 183 -68.88 12.31 17.37
C VAL A 183 -67.62 12.48 16.52
N ARG A 184 -67.54 13.68 15.92
CA ARG A 184 -66.36 14.25 15.24
C ARG A 184 -65.21 14.55 16.20
N LYS A 185 -63.98 14.50 15.68
CA LYS A 185 -63.13 15.69 15.60
C LYS A 185 -62.56 15.83 14.19
N LYS A 186 -62.45 17.08 13.71
CA LYS A 186 -61.72 17.47 12.51
C LYS A 186 -60.34 17.96 12.93
N GLU A 187 -59.35 17.72 12.08
CA GLU A 187 -58.31 18.70 11.74
C GLU A 187 -57.93 18.44 10.27
N ASP A 188 -57.56 19.50 9.53
CA ASP A 188 -57.60 19.49 8.07
C ASP A 188 -56.25 19.10 7.44
N VAL A 189 -56.30 18.29 6.37
CA VAL A 189 -55.13 17.87 5.58
C VAL A 189 -55.18 18.55 4.20
N ALA A 190 -54.16 19.36 3.91
CA ALA A 190 -53.90 19.89 2.56
C ALA A 190 -52.85 19.01 1.84
N PRO A 191 -52.95 18.80 0.52
CA PRO A 191 -52.10 17.85 -0.19
C PRO A 191 -50.71 18.42 -0.50
N SER A 192 -49.67 17.86 0.12
CA SER A 192 -48.28 18.02 -0.32
C SER A 192 -47.94 16.98 -1.39
N THR A 193 -47.50 17.42 -2.57
CA THR A 193 -47.08 16.55 -3.68
C THR A 193 -45.89 15.67 -3.30
N ASP A 194 -46.00 14.36 -3.54
CA ASP A 194 -44.89 13.41 -3.39
C ASP A 194 -43.74 13.73 -4.36
N VAL A 195 -42.67 14.32 -3.83
CA VAL A 195 -41.34 14.27 -4.45
C VAL A 195 -40.69 12.97 -3.98
N PRO A 196 -40.22 12.08 -4.89
CA PRO A 196 -39.55 10.85 -4.49
C PRO A 196 -38.35 11.17 -3.59
N ALA A 197 -38.39 10.68 -2.34
CA ALA A 197 -37.32 10.91 -1.39
C ALA A 197 -35.99 10.34 -1.93
N GLN A 198 -34.99 11.21 -2.11
CA GLN A 198 -33.64 10.76 -2.42
C GLN A 198 -33.17 9.86 -1.28
N SER A 199 -32.83 8.61 -1.60
CA SER A 199 -32.31 7.67 -0.61
C SER A 199 -31.01 8.22 -0.02
N SER A 200 -31.04 8.60 1.26
CA SER A 200 -29.85 8.98 2.02
C SER A 200 -28.94 7.76 2.16
N THR A 201 -28.04 7.58 1.19
CA THR A 201 -27.05 6.51 1.17
C THR A 201 -26.18 6.59 2.42
N SER A 202 -26.46 5.72 3.39
CA SER A 202 -25.64 5.57 4.59
C SER A 202 -24.21 5.18 4.18
N LEU A 203 -23.23 5.84 4.79
CA LEU A 203 -21.82 5.45 4.64
C LEU A 203 -21.64 3.99 5.08
N GLU A 204 -20.79 3.24 4.37
CA GLU A 204 -20.57 1.82 4.61
C GLU A 204 -19.54 1.59 5.72
N PHE A 205 -18.49 2.40 5.75
CA PHE A 205 -17.39 2.31 6.73
C PHE A 205 -17.22 3.59 7.60
N PRO A 206 -18.27 4.17 8.21
CA PRO A 206 -18.24 5.48 8.88
C PRO A 206 -17.37 5.56 10.15
N THR A 207 -16.91 4.43 10.68
CA THR A 207 -16.04 4.37 11.88
C THR A 207 -14.75 3.58 11.63
N GLY A 208 -14.45 3.33 10.36
CA GLY A 208 -13.37 2.47 9.90
C GLY A 208 -13.70 0.98 9.99
N SER A 209 -13.07 0.18 9.14
CA SER A 209 -13.18 -1.28 9.15
C SER A 209 -11.91 -1.92 8.60
N VAL A 210 -11.59 -3.13 9.07
CA VAL A 210 -10.50 -3.95 8.53
C VAL A 210 -11.10 -5.22 7.92
N LYS A 211 -10.76 -5.50 6.66
CA LYS A 211 -11.20 -6.65 5.88
C LYS A 211 -10.00 -7.44 5.36
N LYS A 212 -10.18 -8.72 5.06
CA LYS A 212 -9.24 -9.50 4.24
C LYS A 212 -9.53 -9.25 2.76
N THR A 213 -8.57 -9.41 1.86
CA THR A 213 -8.91 -9.51 0.43
C THR A 213 -9.66 -10.81 0.15
N TRP A 214 -10.62 -10.75 -0.77
CA TRP A 214 -11.17 -11.95 -1.40
C TRP A 214 -10.05 -12.77 -2.06
N ALA A 215 -10.24 -14.09 -2.16
CA ALA A 215 -9.28 -15.02 -2.74
C ALA A 215 -10.03 -16.10 -3.55
N PHE A 216 -9.42 -16.55 -4.65
CA PHE A 216 -10.02 -17.54 -5.54
C PHE A 216 -10.23 -18.89 -4.83
N GLY A 217 -11.41 -19.48 -4.99
CA GLY A 217 -11.74 -20.79 -4.39
C GLY A 217 -11.93 -20.76 -2.87
N TYR A 218 -12.36 -19.64 -2.29
CA TYR A 218 -12.76 -19.52 -0.89
C TYR A 218 -14.15 -18.87 -0.75
N ASP A 219 -14.91 -19.37 0.22
CA ASP A 219 -16.23 -18.85 0.58
C ASP A 219 -16.16 -17.43 1.18
N ARG A 220 -17.25 -16.68 1.01
CA ARG A 220 -17.38 -15.30 1.49
C ARG A 220 -18.15 -15.26 2.80
N ASN A 221 -17.47 -14.91 3.88
CA ASN A 221 -18.06 -14.87 5.24
C ASN A 221 -18.40 -13.44 5.69
N GLY A 222 -18.32 -12.45 4.79
CA GLY A 222 -18.56 -11.04 5.09
C GLY A 222 -17.39 -10.33 5.80
N ASP A 223 -16.29 -11.05 6.06
CA ASP A 223 -15.03 -10.51 6.58
C ASP A 223 -13.95 -10.29 5.50
N ASP A 224 -14.28 -10.62 4.25
CA ASP A 224 -13.50 -10.35 3.04
C ASP A 224 -14.06 -9.14 2.24
N ILE A 225 -13.29 -8.64 1.27
CA ILE A 225 -13.68 -7.58 0.33
C ILE A 225 -13.01 -7.75 -1.05
N LYS A 226 -13.74 -7.42 -2.13
CA LYS A 226 -13.25 -7.36 -3.52
C LYS A 226 -12.86 -5.95 -3.95
N ILE A 227 -12.01 -5.82 -4.96
CA ILE A 227 -11.53 -4.52 -5.46
C ILE A 227 -12.68 -3.63 -5.97
N GLU A 228 -13.73 -4.19 -6.58
CA GLU A 228 -14.91 -3.42 -7.01
C GLU A 228 -15.75 -2.89 -5.83
N GLU A 229 -15.79 -3.65 -4.72
CA GLU A 229 -16.50 -3.27 -3.49
C GLU A 229 -15.76 -2.18 -2.73
N VAL A 230 -14.42 -2.15 -2.84
CA VAL A 230 -13.59 -1.01 -2.43
C VAL A 230 -13.89 0.22 -3.29
N ILE A 231 -13.82 0.07 -4.63
CA ILE A 231 -13.80 1.18 -5.60
C ILE A 231 -15.16 1.87 -5.81
N GLN A 232 -16.27 1.12 -5.81
CA GLN A 232 -17.64 1.64 -6.01
C GLN A 232 -17.76 2.65 -7.16
N LYS A 233 -17.38 2.22 -8.37
CA LYS A 233 -17.18 3.06 -9.58
C LYS A 233 -18.41 3.83 -10.13
N SER A 234 -19.54 3.80 -9.45
CA SER A 234 -20.80 4.44 -9.85
C SER A 234 -20.78 5.96 -9.72
N ASP A 235 -20.21 6.49 -8.64
CA ASP A 235 -20.23 7.91 -8.25
C ASP A 235 -18.83 8.47 -7.92
N LEU A 236 -17.78 7.72 -8.26
CA LEU A 236 -16.38 8.05 -8.02
C LEU A 236 -15.84 9.09 -9.03
N GLU A 237 -15.60 10.31 -8.56
CA GLU A 237 -15.08 11.44 -9.37
C GLU A 237 -13.56 11.36 -9.62
N LEU A 238 -12.81 10.96 -8.59
CA LEU A 238 -11.35 11.02 -8.58
C LEU A 238 -10.79 9.91 -7.68
N ALA A 239 -9.81 9.18 -8.18
CA ALA A 239 -8.99 8.25 -7.41
C ALA A 239 -7.53 8.76 -7.36
N VAL A 240 -7.04 9.07 -6.16
CA VAL A 240 -5.60 9.15 -5.91
C VAL A 240 -5.16 7.79 -5.41
N LEU A 241 -4.24 7.14 -6.12
CA LEU A 241 -3.81 5.78 -5.85
C LEU A 241 -2.29 5.75 -5.58
N SER A 242 -1.85 4.90 -4.67
CA SER A 242 -0.46 4.51 -4.52
C SER A 242 -0.33 3.01 -4.28
N SER A 243 0.71 2.43 -4.86
CA SER A 243 1.08 1.03 -4.75
C SER A 243 2.51 0.85 -5.24
N TYR A 244 3.11 -0.30 -4.92
CA TYR A 244 4.43 -0.66 -5.44
C TYR A 244 4.34 -1.27 -6.85
N ILE A 245 3.33 -2.11 -7.11
CA ILE A 245 3.15 -2.88 -8.34
C ILE A 245 1.72 -2.72 -8.84
N TRP A 246 1.56 -2.68 -10.16
CA TRP A 246 0.35 -2.27 -10.85
C TRP A 246 0.16 -3.12 -12.13
N ASP A 247 -1.03 -3.69 -12.34
CA ASP A 247 -1.51 -4.21 -13.63
C ASP A 247 -2.46 -3.14 -14.17
N ALA A 248 -1.98 -2.31 -15.11
CA ALA A 248 -2.70 -1.09 -15.53
C ALA A 248 -4.03 -1.42 -16.24
N ASP A 249 -4.02 -2.39 -17.15
CA ASP A 249 -5.22 -2.81 -17.89
C ASP A 249 -6.27 -3.45 -16.96
N TRP A 250 -5.83 -4.31 -16.04
CA TRP A 250 -6.73 -4.84 -15.00
C TRP A 250 -7.28 -3.72 -14.12
N LEU A 251 -6.43 -2.82 -13.63
CA LEU A 251 -6.83 -1.77 -12.71
C LEU A 251 -7.84 -0.81 -13.36
N PHE A 252 -7.56 -0.32 -14.57
CA PHE A 252 -8.46 0.60 -15.27
C PHE A 252 -9.80 -0.07 -15.66
N SER A 253 -9.84 -1.40 -15.84
CA SER A 253 -11.11 -2.13 -16.02
C SER A 253 -12.07 -2.01 -14.82
N LYS A 254 -11.54 -1.70 -13.63
CA LYS A 254 -12.32 -1.53 -12.39
C LYS A 254 -13.00 -0.17 -12.25
N PHE A 255 -12.75 0.77 -13.15
CA PHE A 255 -13.30 2.14 -13.08
C PHE A 255 -14.20 2.47 -14.28
N ASP A 256 -14.95 3.58 -14.19
CA ASP A 256 -15.49 4.25 -15.38
C ASP A 256 -14.51 5.35 -15.79
N ILE A 257 -13.51 4.97 -16.60
CA ILE A 257 -12.40 5.86 -17.02
C ILE A 257 -12.83 7.10 -17.83
N LYS A 258 -14.12 7.22 -18.17
CA LYS A 258 -14.71 8.40 -18.82
C LYS A 258 -15.28 9.41 -17.82
N LYS A 259 -15.54 8.99 -16.58
CA LYS A 259 -16.04 9.84 -15.48
C LYS A 259 -14.96 10.09 -14.43
N SER A 260 -14.29 9.02 -13.99
CA SER A 260 -13.28 9.09 -12.94
C SER A 260 -11.97 9.66 -13.47
N ARG A 261 -11.34 10.54 -12.68
CA ARG A 261 -9.97 11.02 -12.88
C ARG A 261 -9.00 10.25 -12.00
N PHE A 262 -7.72 10.23 -12.37
CA PHE A 262 -6.70 9.43 -11.68
C PHE A 262 -5.45 10.26 -11.36
N ILE A 263 -4.89 10.05 -10.18
CA ILE A 263 -3.54 10.48 -9.83
C ILE A 263 -2.78 9.27 -9.30
N LEU A 264 -1.74 8.84 -10.00
CA LEU A 264 -0.94 7.68 -9.62
C LEU A 264 0.34 8.14 -8.93
N ILE A 265 0.46 7.86 -7.63
CA ILE A 265 1.65 8.14 -6.83
C ILE A 265 2.59 6.94 -6.92
N MET A 266 3.69 7.09 -7.67
CA MET A 266 4.62 6.01 -8.02
C MET A 266 6.08 6.44 -7.85
N GLY A 267 6.96 5.51 -7.44
CA GLY A 267 8.38 5.78 -7.23
C GLY A 267 9.22 5.53 -8.48
N GLU A 268 9.85 6.57 -9.00
CA GLU A 268 10.90 6.48 -10.03
C GLU A 268 12.05 7.44 -9.67
N LYS A 269 13.29 7.06 -9.99
CA LYS A 269 14.50 7.84 -9.76
C LYS A 269 14.91 8.64 -10.99
N GLU A 270 14.86 8.01 -12.17
CA GLU A 270 15.40 8.60 -13.40
C GLU A 270 14.43 9.65 -13.97
N GLU A 271 14.87 10.92 -14.01
CA GLU A 271 14.08 12.01 -14.58
C GLU A 271 13.68 11.75 -16.05
N ASP A 272 14.49 11.01 -16.80
CA ASP A 272 14.20 10.65 -18.18
C ASP A 272 13.01 9.69 -18.29
N LYS A 273 12.92 8.71 -17.39
CA LYS A 273 11.76 7.79 -17.32
C LYS A 273 10.52 8.49 -16.76
N LYS A 274 10.65 9.43 -15.83
CA LYS A 274 9.52 10.26 -15.37
C LYS A 274 8.89 10.99 -16.56
N ARG A 275 9.72 11.64 -17.40
CA ARG A 275 9.25 12.31 -18.62
C ARG A 275 8.68 11.34 -19.65
N GLU A 276 9.21 10.12 -19.77
CA GLU A 276 8.65 9.06 -20.62
C GLU A 276 7.24 8.64 -20.17
N LEU A 277 7.08 8.29 -18.89
CA LEU A 277 5.79 7.91 -18.28
C LEU A 277 4.75 9.04 -18.35
N GLU A 278 5.17 10.30 -18.16
CA GLU A 278 4.33 11.47 -18.39
C GLU A 278 3.93 11.64 -19.86
N ASN A 279 4.82 11.34 -20.82
CA ASN A 279 4.53 11.44 -22.24
C ASN A 279 3.53 10.38 -22.70
N ASP A 280 3.65 9.14 -22.21
CA ASP A 280 2.70 8.07 -22.50
C ASP A 280 1.31 8.39 -21.90
N THR A 281 1.25 8.83 -20.65
CA THR A 281 -0.02 9.12 -19.96
C THR A 281 -0.73 10.40 -20.42
N LYS A 282 -0.03 11.37 -21.04
CA LYS A 282 -0.65 12.56 -21.68
C LYS A 282 -1.75 12.18 -22.69
N SER A 283 -1.64 11.03 -23.35
CA SER A 283 -2.64 10.52 -24.30
C SER A 283 -4.00 10.19 -23.66
N MET A 284 -4.02 9.89 -22.36
CA MET A 284 -5.22 9.41 -21.63
C MET A 284 -6.11 10.56 -21.13
N GLY A 285 -5.53 11.72 -20.82
CA GLY A 285 -6.23 12.93 -20.38
C GLY A 285 -6.87 12.89 -18.97
N SER A 286 -7.38 11.74 -18.53
CA SER A 286 -7.94 11.54 -17.18
C SER A 286 -6.89 11.17 -16.13
N VAL A 287 -5.69 10.76 -16.54
CA VAL A 287 -4.58 10.31 -15.67
C VAL A 287 -3.53 11.41 -15.51
N ARG A 288 -3.07 11.61 -14.27
CA ARG A 288 -1.83 12.33 -13.92
C ARG A 288 -0.91 11.41 -13.11
N LEU A 289 0.39 11.67 -13.18
CA LEU A 289 1.39 11.01 -12.34
C LEU A 289 1.82 11.95 -11.20
N CYS A 290 2.35 11.34 -10.13
CA CYS A 290 2.90 12.01 -8.97
C CYS A 290 4.12 11.21 -8.51
N PHE A 291 5.27 11.88 -8.44
CA PHE A 291 6.55 11.25 -8.12
C PHE A 291 7.08 11.77 -6.76
N PRO A 292 7.03 10.94 -5.70
CA PRO A 292 7.66 11.27 -4.43
C PRO A 292 9.18 11.45 -4.58
N PRO A 293 9.84 12.17 -3.66
CA PRO A 293 11.29 12.20 -3.56
C PRO A 293 11.90 10.80 -3.41
N MET A 294 12.62 10.36 -4.44
CA MET A 294 13.33 9.08 -4.51
C MET A 294 14.84 9.33 -4.46
N GLU A 295 15.33 9.92 -3.36
CA GLU A 295 16.76 10.19 -3.13
C GLU A 295 17.61 8.90 -3.32
N PRO A 296 18.93 9.00 -3.60
CA PRO A 296 19.75 7.82 -3.95
C PRO A 296 19.64 6.64 -2.98
N GLN A 297 19.53 6.92 -1.67
CA GLN A 297 19.38 5.93 -0.60
C GLN A 297 17.94 5.42 -0.35
N VAL A 298 16.95 5.93 -1.09
CA VAL A 298 15.56 5.44 -1.06
C VAL A 298 15.44 4.28 -2.06
N ASN A 299 14.97 3.12 -1.61
CA ASN A 299 14.87 1.92 -2.42
C ASN A 299 13.56 1.88 -3.22
N CYS A 300 12.40 2.11 -2.58
CA CYS A 300 11.10 1.95 -3.23
C CYS A 300 9.97 2.83 -2.64
N MET A 301 8.98 3.15 -3.48
CA MET A 301 7.66 3.60 -3.05
C MET A 301 6.79 2.37 -2.75
N HIS A 302 6.88 1.83 -1.53
CA HIS A 302 6.16 0.61 -1.15
C HIS A 302 4.77 0.87 -0.55
N SER A 303 4.53 2.12 -0.14
CA SER A 303 3.25 2.63 0.39
C SER A 303 2.06 2.26 -0.49
N LYS A 304 0.93 2.01 0.14
CA LYS A 304 -0.30 1.51 -0.48
C LYS A 304 -1.49 2.29 0.08
N LEU A 305 -2.08 3.14 -0.74
CA LEU A 305 -3.09 4.13 -0.34
C LEU A 305 -4.08 4.35 -1.47
N MET A 306 -5.36 4.49 -1.15
CA MET A 306 -6.36 5.05 -2.07
C MET A 306 -7.11 6.18 -1.37
N LEU A 307 -7.22 7.33 -2.03
CA LEU A 307 -8.15 8.40 -1.68
C LEU A 307 -9.20 8.43 -2.80
N LEU A 308 -10.37 7.86 -2.51
CA LEU A 308 -11.47 7.68 -3.44
C LEU A 308 -12.52 8.75 -3.15
N PHE A 309 -12.62 9.74 -4.04
CA PHE A 309 -13.51 10.87 -3.91
C PHE A 309 -14.85 10.57 -4.59
N HIS A 310 -15.81 10.10 -3.80
CA HIS A 310 -17.19 9.91 -4.21
C HIS A 310 -17.97 11.22 -4.10
N LEU A 311 -19.15 11.28 -4.72
CA LEU A 311 -20.00 12.49 -4.76
C LEU A 311 -20.30 13.06 -3.36
N ASN A 312 -20.58 12.18 -2.38
CA ASN A 312 -21.01 12.54 -1.04
C ASN A 312 -19.96 12.29 0.07
N HIS A 313 -18.89 11.55 -0.22
CA HIS A 313 -17.92 11.10 0.79
C HIS A 313 -16.52 10.88 0.22
N LEU A 314 -15.52 10.90 1.09
CA LEU A 314 -14.15 10.47 0.81
C LEU A 314 -13.93 9.11 1.45
N ARG A 315 -13.64 8.10 0.64
CA ARG A 315 -13.22 6.78 1.11
C ARG A 315 -11.71 6.70 1.13
N ILE A 316 -11.13 6.51 2.32
CA ILE A 316 -9.69 6.31 2.51
C ILE A 316 -9.43 4.82 2.70
N VAL A 317 -8.55 4.26 1.85
CA VAL A 317 -8.22 2.84 1.82
C VAL A 317 -6.72 2.66 2.04
N ILE A 318 -6.34 1.78 2.95
CA ILE A 318 -4.93 1.42 3.19
C ILE A 318 -4.79 -0.11 3.13
N PRO A 319 -4.47 -0.69 1.95
CA PRO A 319 -4.26 -2.12 1.78
C PRO A 319 -2.80 -2.53 2.00
N SER A 320 -2.56 -3.82 2.28
CA SER A 320 -1.25 -4.47 2.12
C SER A 320 -1.04 -5.04 0.70
N ALA A 321 -2.13 -5.20 -0.05
CA ALA A 321 -2.17 -5.65 -1.44
C ALA A 321 -1.53 -4.63 -2.40
N ASN A 322 -0.87 -5.13 -3.44
CA ASN A 322 -0.55 -4.34 -4.61
C ASN A 322 -1.79 -4.18 -5.51
N LEU A 323 -1.70 -3.37 -6.58
CA LEU A 323 -2.81 -3.18 -7.52
C LEU A 323 -2.66 -4.12 -8.74
N ILE A 324 -2.64 -5.42 -8.44
CA ILE A 324 -2.60 -6.53 -9.40
C ILE A 324 -3.73 -7.53 -9.09
N PRO A 325 -4.29 -8.24 -10.10
CA PRO A 325 -5.38 -9.19 -9.89
C PRO A 325 -5.09 -10.25 -8.81
N PHE A 326 -3.86 -10.76 -8.79
CA PHE A 326 -3.43 -11.85 -7.90
C PHE A 326 -3.62 -11.54 -6.40
N ASP A 327 -3.31 -10.31 -5.97
CA ASP A 327 -3.42 -9.88 -4.56
C ASP A 327 -4.88 -9.67 -4.10
N TRP A 328 -5.82 -9.57 -5.05
CA TRP A 328 -7.26 -9.33 -4.86
C TRP A 328 -8.14 -10.54 -5.23
N GLY A 329 -7.53 -11.71 -5.45
CA GLY A 329 -8.22 -12.97 -5.73
C GLY A 329 -8.58 -13.23 -7.19
N GLU A 330 -8.22 -12.32 -8.10
CA GLU A 330 -8.54 -12.44 -9.53
C GLU A 330 -7.43 -13.12 -10.35
N LYS A 331 -7.75 -13.53 -11.59
CA LYS A 331 -6.90 -14.38 -12.45
C LYS A 331 -6.36 -15.62 -11.71
N GLY A 332 -7.17 -16.21 -10.80
CA GLY A 332 -6.77 -17.33 -9.93
C GLY A 332 -6.03 -16.94 -8.65
N GLY A 333 -6.08 -15.67 -8.25
CA GLY A 333 -5.35 -15.12 -7.09
C GLY A 333 -5.59 -15.85 -5.78
N ILE A 334 -4.49 -16.34 -5.19
CA ILE A 334 -4.48 -17.09 -3.92
C ILE A 334 -3.41 -16.52 -2.97
N MET A 335 -3.49 -15.21 -2.73
CA MET A 335 -2.68 -14.49 -1.75
C MET A 335 -3.57 -13.67 -0.81
N GLU A 336 -3.42 -13.89 0.50
CA GLU A 336 -4.17 -13.19 1.53
C GLU A 336 -3.51 -11.86 1.87
N ASN A 337 -4.25 -10.78 1.59
CA ASN A 337 -3.90 -9.43 2.02
C ASN A 337 -4.96 -8.90 3.01
N VAL A 338 -4.62 -7.79 3.67
CA VAL A 338 -5.51 -7.06 4.59
C VAL A 338 -5.73 -5.64 4.08
N VAL A 339 -6.90 -5.08 4.33
CA VAL A 339 -7.34 -3.75 3.89
C VAL A 339 -8.02 -3.02 5.02
N PHE A 340 -7.55 -1.81 5.35
CA PHE A 340 -8.34 -0.85 6.14
C PHE A 340 -9.12 0.07 5.20
N LEU A 341 -10.38 0.37 5.55
CA LEU A 341 -11.25 1.34 4.87
C LEU A 341 -11.90 2.26 5.89
N ILE A 342 -12.08 3.54 5.56
CA ILE A 342 -12.97 4.46 6.28
C ILE A 342 -13.65 5.44 5.32
N ASP A 343 -14.95 5.66 5.52
CA ASP A 343 -15.75 6.59 4.73
C ASP A 343 -16.00 7.87 5.55
N LEU A 344 -15.59 9.02 5.01
CA LEU A 344 -15.67 10.34 5.65
C LEU A 344 -16.69 11.21 4.90
N PRO A 345 -17.78 11.68 5.54
CA PRO A 345 -18.80 12.48 4.86
C PRO A 345 -18.24 13.84 4.42
N ARG A 346 -18.82 14.43 3.38
CA ARG A 346 -18.52 15.81 3.00
C ARG A 346 -18.93 16.77 4.13
N ILE A 347 -18.11 17.78 4.43
CA ILE A 347 -18.41 18.81 5.43
C ILE A 347 -19.63 19.62 4.97
N SER A 348 -20.67 19.63 5.80
CA SER A 348 -21.78 20.60 5.72
C SER A 348 -21.27 22.00 6.09
N PRO A 349 -21.69 23.07 5.41
CA PRO A 349 -21.25 24.43 5.71
C PRO A 349 -21.72 24.87 7.11
N SER A 350 -20.82 24.69 8.09
CA SER A 350 -20.96 25.08 9.49
C SER A 350 -20.06 26.29 9.78
N PRO A 351 -20.45 27.23 10.66
CA PRO A 351 -19.54 28.28 11.12
C PRO A 351 -18.42 27.73 12.02
N ASP A 352 -18.62 26.56 12.65
CA ASP A 352 -17.64 25.93 13.53
C ASP A 352 -16.63 25.10 12.72
N ALA A 353 -15.35 25.43 12.84
CA ALA A 353 -14.27 24.68 12.20
C ALA A 353 -14.11 23.30 12.88
N THR A 354 -14.34 22.22 12.14
CA THR A 354 -14.10 20.85 12.61
C THR A 354 -12.62 20.69 13.02
N PRO A 355 -12.33 20.24 14.27
CA PRO A 355 -10.96 20.15 14.76
C PRO A 355 -10.16 19.10 13.97
N ARG A 356 -8.94 19.46 13.56
CA ARG A 356 -8.04 18.53 12.88
C ARG A 356 -7.68 17.36 13.80
N THR A 357 -7.74 16.15 13.27
CA THR A 357 -7.30 14.94 13.97
C THR A 357 -5.82 14.68 13.70
N PRO A 358 -5.08 14.00 14.61
CA PRO A 358 -3.70 13.59 14.34
C PRO A 358 -3.55 12.74 13.07
N PHE A 359 -4.56 11.91 12.77
CA PHE A 359 -4.66 11.16 11.52
C PHE A 359 -4.62 12.09 10.29
N LEU A 360 -5.45 13.15 10.28
CA LEU A 360 -5.48 14.12 9.18
C LEU A 360 -4.15 14.89 9.08
N GLU A 361 -3.56 15.30 10.19
CA GLU A 361 -2.31 16.06 10.20
C GLU A 361 -1.14 15.27 9.60
N ASP A 362 -1.00 13.99 9.95
CA ASP A 362 0.05 13.11 9.43
C ASP A 362 -0.25 12.60 8.00
N LEU A 363 -1.53 12.43 7.63
CA LEU A 363 -1.91 12.16 6.24
C LEU A 363 -1.57 13.36 5.33
N VAL A 364 -1.94 14.59 5.69
CA VAL A 364 -1.59 15.80 4.93
C VAL A 364 -0.08 15.91 4.76
N TYR A 365 0.70 15.70 5.83
CA TYR A 365 2.16 15.75 5.77
C TYR A 365 2.77 14.70 4.85
N PHE A 366 2.26 13.46 4.88
CA PHE A 366 2.69 12.40 3.97
C PHE A 366 2.38 12.73 2.50
N LEU A 367 1.20 13.28 2.22
CA LEU A 367 0.80 13.67 0.85
C LEU A 367 1.61 14.86 0.33
N GLN A 368 1.88 15.87 1.17
CA GLN A 368 2.75 16.99 0.83
C GLN A 368 4.20 16.53 0.59
N ALA A 369 4.74 15.65 1.44
CA ALA A 369 6.05 15.06 1.22
C ALA A 369 6.11 14.21 -0.06
N SER A 370 5.02 13.56 -0.43
CA SER A 370 4.90 12.76 -1.68
C SER A 370 4.81 13.61 -2.96
N ASN A 371 4.89 14.94 -2.86
CA ASN A 371 4.63 15.89 -3.96
C ASN A 371 3.21 15.76 -4.56
N LEU A 372 2.19 15.44 -3.75
CA LEU A 372 0.81 15.51 -4.24
C LEU A 372 0.37 16.97 -4.43
N ASP A 373 -0.30 17.24 -5.55
CA ASP A 373 -0.88 18.53 -5.89
C ASP A 373 -1.76 19.08 -4.76
N GLU A 374 -1.39 20.24 -4.21
CA GLU A 374 -2.04 20.86 -3.07
C GLU A 374 -3.54 21.12 -3.31
N GLN A 375 -4.01 21.31 -4.56
CA GLN A 375 -5.45 21.43 -4.85
C GLN A 375 -6.24 20.16 -4.48
N ILE A 376 -5.58 19.00 -4.53
CA ILE A 376 -6.17 17.70 -4.18
C ILE A 376 -6.19 17.51 -2.66
N ILE A 377 -5.16 18.02 -1.96
CA ILE A 377 -5.11 18.09 -0.50
C ILE A 377 -6.20 19.05 0.01
N GLN A 378 -6.39 20.20 -0.64
CA GLN A 378 -7.50 21.11 -0.35
C GLN A 378 -8.87 20.48 -0.68
N LYS A 379 -9.04 19.70 -1.77
CA LYS A 379 -10.26 18.90 -1.99
C LYS A 379 -10.49 17.90 -0.85
N MET A 380 -9.44 17.22 -0.37
CA MET A 380 -9.50 16.29 0.78
C MET A 380 -9.96 16.97 2.07
N LEU A 381 -9.58 18.24 2.30
CA LEU A 381 -9.98 19.02 3.48
C LEU A 381 -11.47 19.44 3.50
N ASN A 382 -12.26 19.10 2.46
CA ASN A 382 -13.72 19.32 2.42
C ASN A 382 -14.53 18.15 3.03
N PHE A 383 -13.89 17.18 3.67
CA PHE A 383 -14.52 16.00 4.27
C PHE A 383 -14.25 15.94 5.77
N ASP A 384 -15.21 15.45 6.56
CA ASP A 384 -15.11 15.45 8.02
C ASP A 384 -14.25 14.28 8.52
N PHE A 385 -13.07 14.61 9.05
CA PHE A 385 -12.15 13.66 9.65
C PHE A 385 -12.49 13.30 11.11
N SER A 386 -13.58 13.81 11.72
CA SER A 386 -13.91 13.58 13.13
C SER A 386 -13.94 12.10 13.55
N ALA A 387 -14.38 11.21 12.66
CA ALA A 387 -14.38 9.76 12.86
C ALA A 387 -12.95 9.16 13.07
N THR A 388 -11.91 9.84 12.58
CA THR A 388 -10.51 9.41 12.70
C THR A 388 -9.85 9.77 14.04
N LYS A 389 -10.53 10.50 14.95
CA LYS A 389 -9.95 11.00 16.22
C LYS A 389 -9.35 9.92 17.14
N ASP A 390 -9.83 8.69 17.01
CA ASP A 390 -9.46 7.52 17.83
C ASP A 390 -8.45 6.60 17.12
N ILE A 391 -7.94 6.96 15.95
CA ILE A 391 -6.94 6.21 15.17
C ILE A 391 -5.81 7.14 14.71
N ALA A 392 -4.67 6.58 14.28
CA ALA A 392 -3.54 7.37 13.78
C ALA A 392 -3.06 6.85 12.42
N PHE A 393 -2.77 7.77 11.50
CA PHE A 393 -2.08 7.47 10.25
C PHE A 393 -0.58 7.38 10.54
N VAL A 394 0.06 6.26 10.22
CA VAL A 394 1.48 6.03 10.48
C VAL A 394 2.19 5.77 9.16
N HIS A 395 3.25 6.53 8.91
CA HIS A 395 3.93 6.55 7.63
C HIS A 395 5.45 6.57 7.77
N THR A 396 6.13 6.00 6.77
CA THR A 396 7.55 6.20 6.52
C THR A 396 7.70 7.03 5.25
N ILE A 397 8.46 8.11 5.32
CA ILE A 397 8.90 8.91 4.18
C ILE A 397 10.34 8.49 3.87
N GLY A 398 10.63 8.09 2.64
CA GLY A 398 11.98 7.79 2.21
C GLY A 398 12.88 9.03 2.31
N GLY A 399 14.12 8.86 2.76
CA GLY A 399 15.11 9.94 2.83
C GLY A 399 15.86 10.02 4.17
N SER A 400 16.53 11.15 4.38
CA SER A 400 17.29 11.45 5.60
C SER A 400 16.62 12.56 6.43
N HIS A 401 16.10 12.22 7.62
CA HIS A 401 15.31 13.13 8.45
C HIS A 401 16.09 13.62 9.67
N THR A 402 16.22 14.93 9.82
CA THR A 402 16.89 15.62 10.95
C THR A 402 15.86 16.25 11.90
N ASP A 403 16.26 17.09 12.87
CA ASP A 403 15.31 17.69 13.82
C ASP A 403 14.54 18.84 13.14
N PRO A 404 13.19 18.92 13.25
CA PRO A 404 12.30 18.06 14.05
C PRO A 404 11.70 16.85 13.31
N THR A 405 11.88 16.72 11.98
CA THR A 405 11.14 15.75 11.14
C THR A 405 11.42 14.29 11.49
N TRP A 406 12.60 13.95 12.04
CA TRP A 406 12.92 12.58 12.47
C TRP A 406 11.90 12.01 13.47
N LYS A 407 11.28 12.87 14.29
CA LYS A 407 10.25 12.49 15.28
C LYS A 407 8.92 12.09 14.63
N ARG A 408 8.72 12.42 13.36
CA ARG A 408 7.41 12.37 12.70
C ARG A 408 7.12 11.06 11.99
N THR A 409 8.14 10.40 11.43
CA THR A 409 7.98 9.31 10.47
C THR A 409 8.67 8.01 10.92
N GLY A 410 8.36 6.88 10.28
CA GLY A 410 8.93 5.56 10.57
C GLY A 410 8.72 5.11 12.02
N LEU A 411 9.72 4.42 12.57
CA LEU A 411 9.82 3.97 13.96
C LEU A 411 9.45 5.07 14.97
N CYS A 412 10.02 6.26 14.78
CA CYS A 412 9.85 7.40 15.66
C CYS A 412 8.42 7.96 15.57
N GLY A 413 7.87 7.99 14.35
CA GLY A 413 6.48 8.29 14.07
C GLY A 413 5.49 7.31 14.72
N LEU A 414 5.80 6.00 14.73
CA LEU A 414 5.00 5.00 15.44
C LEU A 414 4.94 5.29 16.95
N GLY A 415 6.07 5.48 17.62
CA GLY A 415 6.11 5.80 19.05
C GLY A 415 5.38 7.11 19.39
N ARG A 416 5.53 8.14 18.54
CA ARG A 416 4.77 9.38 18.62
C ARG A 416 3.26 9.13 18.45
N ALA A 417 2.83 8.25 17.54
CA ALA A 417 1.43 7.90 17.32
C ALA A 417 0.81 7.10 18.48
N ILE A 418 1.53 6.14 19.06
CA ILE A 418 1.10 5.44 20.29
C ILE A 418 0.89 6.46 21.42
N THR A 419 1.82 7.41 21.58
CA THR A 419 1.69 8.49 22.58
C THR A 419 0.54 9.45 22.26
N SER A 420 0.37 9.87 20.99
CA SER A 420 -0.71 10.79 20.59
C SER A 420 -2.11 10.15 20.56
N LEU A 421 -2.20 8.82 20.66
CA LEU A 421 -3.44 8.08 20.92
C LEU A 421 -3.74 7.92 22.42
N GLY A 422 -2.79 8.22 23.30
CA GLY A 422 -2.90 8.01 24.76
C GLY A 422 -2.55 6.60 25.23
N LEU A 423 -1.86 5.81 24.37
CA LEU A 423 -1.55 4.40 24.59
C LEU A 423 -0.15 4.13 25.17
N GLN A 424 0.61 5.19 25.47
CA GLN A 424 1.95 5.09 26.05
C GLN A 424 1.92 4.27 27.35
N THR A 425 2.84 3.31 27.51
CA THR A 425 2.84 2.45 28.70
C THR A 425 4.22 1.93 29.08
N SER A 426 4.45 1.76 30.39
CA SER A 426 5.58 1.01 30.95
C SER A 426 5.28 -0.49 31.10
N GLN A 427 4.05 -0.95 30.85
CA GLN A 427 3.70 -2.36 30.87
C GLN A 427 4.44 -3.15 29.79
N ASN A 428 4.69 -4.43 30.06
CA ASN A 428 5.13 -5.34 29.00
C ASN A 428 4.01 -5.56 27.99
N LEU A 429 4.41 -5.64 26.72
CA LEU A 429 3.54 -5.91 25.58
C LEU A 429 3.90 -7.26 24.98
N ASN A 430 2.89 -8.02 24.59
CA ASN A 430 3.04 -9.18 23.72
C ASN A 430 2.78 -8.69 22.30
N LEU A 431 3.79 -8.85 21.43
CA LEU A 431 3.79 -8.31 20.07
C LEU A 431 3.79 -9.46 19.06
N ASP A 432 2.79 -9.48 18.20
CA ASP A 432 2.64 -10.50 17.14
C ASP A 432 2.69 -9.76 15.79
N TYR A 433 3.80 -9.90 15.07
CA TYR A 433 4.06 -9.23 13.79
C TYR A 433 3.94 -10.22 12.64
N VAL A 434 2.92 -10.03 11.78
CA VAL A 434 2.75 -10.74 10.50
C VAL A 434 3.43 -9.92 9.40
N THR A 435 4.30 -10.54 8.60
CA THR A 435 5.03 -9.83 7.53
C THR A 435 5.29 -10.75 6.33
N SER A 436 5.30 -10.18 5.12
CA SER A 436 5.63 -10.92 3.89
C SER A 436 7.10 -10.77 3.47
N SER A 437 7.84 -9.84 4.09
CA SER A 437 9.29 -9.72 3.91
C SER A 437 9.98 -9.48 5.26
N VAL A 438 11.15 -10.07 5.43
CA VAL A 438 11.96 -10.01 6.66
C VAL A 438 13.36 -9.53 6.31
N GLY A 439 13.77 -8.40 6.91
CA GLY A 439 15.11 -7.86 6.71
C GLY A 439 16.18 -8.54 7.57
N SER A 440 17.35 -7.91 7.66
CA SER A 440 18.43 -8.32 8.58
C SER A 440 18.10 -8.01 10.04
N LEU A 441 17.13 -8.73 10.62
CA LEU A 441 16.69 -8.55 12.01
C LEU A 441 17.85 -8.71 12.97
N ASN A 442 17.85 -7.87 14.00
CA ASN A 442 18.86 -7.83 15.04
C ASN A 442 18.20 -7.30 16.34
N GLU A 443 18.90 -7.49 17.47
CA GLU A 443 18.38 -7.13 18.79
C GLU A 443 18.09 -5.64 18.98
N GLN A 444 18.88 -4.77 18.35
CA GLN A 444 18.73 -3.30 18.44
C GLN A 444 17.45 -2.87 17.73
N PHE A 445 17.19 -3.44 16.54
CA PHE A 445 15.99 -3.17 15.77
C PHE A 445 14.71 -3.72 16.41
N LEU A 446 14.69 -4.98 16.88
CA LEU A 446 13.49 -5.53 17.53
C LEU A 446 13.17 -4.86 18.86
N ARG A 447 14.21 -4.51 19.65
CA ARG A 447 14.03 -3.68 20.85
C ARG A 447 13.53 -2.28 20.49
N SER A 448 13.98 -1.70 19.38
CA SER A 448 13.46 -0.41 18.89
C SER A 448 11.96 -0.47 18.63
N ILE A 449 11.50 -1.46 17.86
CA ILE A 449 10.07 -1.65 17.54
C ILE A 449 9.26 -1.93 18.82
N TYR A 450 9.80 -2.70 19.78
CA TYR A 450 9.14 -2.95 21.07
C TYR A 450 8.99 -1.67 21.91
N LEU A 451 10.03 -0.83 21.97
CA LEU A 451 9.99 0.45 22.69
C LEU A 451 9.06 1.46 21.98
N ALA A 452 9.03 1.49 20.64
CA ALA A 452 8.07 2.29 19.88
C ALA A 452 6.62 1.82 20.10
N ALA A 453 6.40 0.51 20.24
CA ALA A 453 5.10 -0.04 20.60
C ALA A 453 4.64 0.37 22.03
N GLN A 454 5.58 0.68 22.93
CA GLN A 454 5.33 1.27 24.25
C GLN A 454 5.20 2.81 24.22
N GLY A 455 5.48 3.47 23.09
CA GLY A 455 5.39 4.92 22.90
C GLY A 455 6.73 5.67 22.94
N ASP A 456 7.89 5.00 23.02
CA ASP A 456 9.19 5.67 22.87
C ASP A 456 9.44 6.13 21.43
N THR A 457 10.03 7.31 21.24
CA THR A 457 10.37 7.82 19.90
C THR A 457 11.67 7.22 19.34
N GLY A 458 12.17 6.12 19.90
CA GLY A 458 13.46 5.50 19.58
C GLY A 458 14.66 6.06 20.36
N LEU A 459 14.42 7.05 21.24
CA LEU A 459 15.47 7.69 22.03
C LEU A 459 16.02 6.79 23.14
N LYS A 460 15.22 5.86 23.70
CA LYS A 460 15.74 4.87 24.66
C LYS A 460 16.73 3.94 23.99
N GLU A 461 16.40 3.41 22.81
CA GLU A 461 17.29 2.50 22.07
C GLU A 461 18.57 3.21 21.60
N LEU A 462 18.46 4.45 21.11
CA LEU A 462 19.62 5.27 20.79
C LEU A 462 20.49 5.59 22.03
N THR A 463 19.87 5.77 23.22
CA THR A 463 20.60 5.97 24.48
C THR A 463 21.31 4.70 24.92
N PHE A 464 20.69 3.52 24.81
CA PHE A 464 21.34 2.21 25.05
C PHE A 464 22.62 2.02 24.22
N ARG A 465 22.66 2.53 22.98
CA ARG A 465 23.84 2.44 22.08
C ARG A 465 24.88 3.54 22.27
N THR A 466 24.54 4.64 22.94
CA THR A 466 25.39 5.85 22.97
C THR A 466 25.71 6.40 24.35
N SER A 467 25.16 5.82 25.42
CA SER A 467 25.59 6.04 26.80
C SER A 467 26.63 4.99 27.22
N ARG A 468 27.58 5.37 28.10
CA ARG A 468 28.54 4.44 28.73
C ARG A 468 28.01 3.81 30.01
N THR A 469 26.98 4.40 30.61
CA THR A 469 26.39 4.00 31.89
C THR A 469 24.86 3.99 31.79
N LEU A 470 24.22 3.22 32.67
CA LEU A 470 22.76 3.20 32.84
C LEU A 470 22.44 3.16 34.35
N PRO A 471 21.41 3.87 34.84
CA PRO A 471 20.46 4.70 34.07
C PRO A 471 21.11 5.93 33.42
N SER A 472 20.46 6.48 32.39
CA SER A 472 20.94 7.66 31.65
C SER A 472 19.80 8.46 31.04
N GLU A 473 19.94 9.79 31.06
CA GLU A 473 19.02 10.75 30.43
C GLU A 473 19.69 11.53 29.28
N LYS A 474 20.81 11.00 28.75
CA LYS A 474 21.68 11.68 27.77
C LYS A 474 20.96 12.33 26.58
N LEU A 475 19.84 11.75 26.14
CA LEU A 475 19.04 12.24 25.01
C LEU A 475 17.65 12.78 25.41
N GLY A 476 17.48 13.19 26.67
CA GLY A 476 16.24 13.78 27.19
C GLY A 476 15.15 12.76 27.58
N VAL A 477 15.47 11.46 27.59
CA VAL A 477 14.56 10.38 28.03
C VAL A 477 15.30 9.45 28.99
N LEU A 478 14.74 9.24 30.18
CA LEU A 478 15.28 8.30 31.16
C LEU A 478 15.27 6.88 30.59
N THR A 479 16.46 6.33 30.45
CA THR A 479 16.73 4.99 29.93
C THR A 479 17.41 4.17 31.03
N THR A 480 16.81 3.05 31.38
CA THR A 480 17.25 2.10 32.41
C THR A 480 17.73 0.79 31.77
N ARG A 481 18.27 -0.16 32.55
CA ARG A 481 18.65 -1.49 32.01
C ARG A 481 17.44 -2.36 31.65
N THR A 482 16.29 -2.12 32.29
CA THR A 482 15.07 -2.94 32.14
C THR A 482 14.17 -2.46 31.00
N ASP A 483 14.45 -1.30 30.40
CA ASP A 483 13.67 -0.75 29.28
C ASP A 483 13.66 -1.68 28.07
N GLY A 484 12.48 -2.24 27.79
CA GLY A 484 12.26 -3.18 26.69
C GLY A 484 12.85 -4.59 26.92
N GLU A 485 13.34 -4.93 28.13
CA GLU A 485 14.12 -6.17 28.33
C GLU A 485 13.39 -7.46 27.92
N LYS A 486 12.04 -7.48 28.04
CA LYS A 486 11.20 -8.64 27.74
C LYS A 486 10.88 -8.84 26.26
N TRP A 487 11.43 -8.02 25.35
CA TRP A 487 11.16 -8.16 23.91
C TRP A 487 11.48 -9.57 23.39
N ARG A 488 12.52 -10.24 23.93
CA ARG A 488 12.98 -11.56 23.48
C ARG A 488 11.92 -12.66 23.60
N ASP A 489 11.14 -12.59 24.67
CA ASP A 489 10.17 -13.63 25.06
C ASP A 489 8.76 -13.30 24.56
N ARG A 490 8.53 -12.04 24.17
CA ARG A 490 7.20 -11.47 23.89
C ARG A 490 7.01 -10.93 22.48
N PHE A 491 8.07 -10.83 21.67
CA PHE A 491 7.98 -10.50 20.25
C PHE A 491 7.93 -11.80 19.44
N LYS A 492 6.89 -11.95 18.60
CA LYS A 492 6.72 -13.05 17.64
C LYS A 492 6.69 -12.50 16.22
N VAL A 493 7.44 -13.13 15.32
CA VAL A 493 7.55 -12.75 13.90
C VAL A 493 7.02 -13.90 13.06
N TYR A 494 5.84 -13.73 12.48
CA TYR A 494 5.19 -14.74 11.65
C TYR A 494 5.69 -14.60 10.21
N PHE A 495 6.45 -15.60 9.76
CA PHE A 495 6.89 -15.75 8.36
C PHE A 495 6.80 -17.25 7.97
N PRO A 496 6.36 -17.61 6.75
CA PRO A 496 6.15 -19.02 6.40
C PRO A 496 7.46 -19.80 6.28
N SER A 497 7.46 -21.06 6.75
CA SER A 497 8.54 -22.00 6.44
C SER A 497 8.47 -22.44 4.97
N LEU A 498 9.57 -22.99 4.44
CA LEU A 498 9.57 -23.62 3.11
C LEU A 498 8.47 -24.69 3.03
N ASN A 499 8.30 -25.49 4.08
CA ASN A 499 7.27 -26.53 4.11
C ASN A 499 5.85 -25.93 3.98
N THR A 500 5.56 -24.84 4.67
CA THR A 500 4.26 -24.14 4.54
C THR A 500 4.05 -23.54 3.15
N VAL A 501 5.10 -23.07 2.47
CA VAL A 501 5.00 -22.65 1.06
C VAL A 501 4.74 -23.84 0.13
N CYS A 502 5.49 -24.94 0.28
CA CYS A 502 5.30 -26.16 -0.51
C CYS A 502 3.93 -26.82 -0.32
N GLN A 503 3.35 -26.72 0.88
CA GLN A 503 2.00 -27.24 1.20
C GLN A 503 0.86 -26.26 0.89
N SER A 504 1.16 -25.02 0.46
CA SER A 504 0.12 -24.07 0.04
C SER A 504 -0.52 -24.46 -1.29
N LYS A 505 -1.75 -24.02 -1.55
CA LYS A 505 -2.48 -24.37 -2.80
C LYS A 505 -1.76 -23.93 -4.09
N GLY A 506 -0.85 -22.95 -3.99
CA GLY A 506 -0.06 -22.46 -5.11
C GLY A 506 1.40 -22.94 -5.13
N GLY A 507 1.84 -23.68 -4.12
CA GLY A 507 3.23 -24.10 -3.95
C GLY A 507 4.24 -22.95 -3.97
N THR A 508 5.48 -23.28 -4.31
CA THR A 508 6.61 -22.32 -4.44
C THR A 508 6.38 -21.27 -5.53
N MET A 509 5.66 -21.62 -6.61
CA MET A 509 5.40 -20.73 -7.74
C MET A 509 4.61 -19.47 -7.37
N ASN A 510 3.78 -19.54 -6.33
CA ASN A 510 2.91 -18.45 -5.87
C ASN A 510 3.48 -17.65 -4.68
N ALA A 511 4.72 -17.93 -4.27
CA ALA A 511 5.39 -17.28 -3.14
C ALA A 511 6.41 -16.19 -3.56
N GLY A 512 6.45 -15.79 -4.84
CA GLY A 512 7.42 -14.83 -5.37
C GLY A 512 7.36 -13.41 -4.76
N THR A 513 6.26 -13.05 -4.09
CA THR A 513 6.13 -11.78 -3.32
C THR A 513 6.45 -11.92 -1.83
N ILE A 514 6.83 -13.12 -1.38
CA ILE A 514 7.20 -13.42 0.01
C ILE A 514 8.72 -13.57 0.07
N CYS A 515 9.39 -12.64 0.76
CA CYS A 515 10.79 -12.31 0.49
C CYS A 515 11.66 -12.39 1.74
N PHE A 516 12.56 -13.36 1.77
CA PHE A 516 13.60 -13.47 2.81
C PHE A 516 14.85 -14.12 2.20
N GLN A 517 16.04 -13.78 2.71
CA GLN A 517 17.31 -14.28 2.22
C GLN A 517 18.05 -15.07 3.31
N SER A 518 18.58 -16.24 2.97
CA SER A 518 19.27 -17.11 3.95
C SER A 518 20.43 -16.40 4.65
N LYS A 519 21.14 -15.51 3.95
CA LYS A 519 22.27 -14.73 4.50
C LYS A 519 21.92 -13.91 5.75
N TRP A 520 20.66 -13.51 5.90
CA TRP A 520 20.18 -12.83 7.12
C TRP A 520 19.78 -13.84 8.20
N TYR A 521 18.96 -14.84 7.87
CA TYR A 521 18.55 -15.88 8.84
C TYR A 521 19.74 -16.68 9.40
N ASN A 522 20.80 -16.86 8.61
CA ASN A 522 22.01 -17.58 8.98
C ASN A 522 23.03 -16.70 9.73
N SER A 523 22.80 -15.39 9.87
CA SER A 523 23.64 -14.51 10.69
C SER A 523 23.66 -14.95 12.16
N THR A 524 24.81 -14.85 12.82
CA THR A 524 24.93 -15.12 14.27
C THR A 524 24.11 -14.15 15.12
N THR A 525 23.83 -12.94 14.61
CA THR A 525 23.04 -11.90 15.28
C THR A 525 21.53 -11.98 15.03
N PHE A 526 21.06 -12.92 14.20
CA PHE A 526 19.64 -13.05 13.88
C PHE A 526 18.86 -13.74 15.02
N PRO A 527 17.81 -13.12 15.58
CA PRO A 527 17.08 -13.64 16.73
C PRO A 527 16.07 -14.74 16.34
N ARG A 528 16.55 -15.91 15.92
CA ARG A 528 15.72 -17.03 15.41
C ARG A 528 14.57 -17.43 16.35
N ASN A 529 14.75 -17.25 17.66
CA ASN A 529 13.76 -17.57 18.69
C ASN A 529 12.45 -16.78 18.59
N VAL A 530 12.41 -15.62 17.90
CA VAL A 530 11.15 -14.88 17.69
C VAL A 530 10.34 -15.41 16.51
N MET A 531 10.93 -16.22 15.62
CA MET A 531 10.25 -16.67 14.40
C MET A 531 9.13 -17.66 14.71
N ARG A 532 8.00 -17.51 14.02
CA ARG A 532 6.83 -18.39 14.06
C ARG A 532 6.39 -18.72 12.63
N ASN A 533 5.86 -19.92 12.42
CA ASN A 533 5.39 -20.34 11.12
C ASN A 533 4.07 -19.64 10.76
N ASN A 534 4.03 -18.97 9.61
CA ASN A 534 2.89 -18.15 9.19
C ASN A 534 1.87 -18.94 8.37
N ILE A 535 1.00 -19.68 9.05
CA ILE A 535 -0.07 -20.49 8.44
C ILE A 535 -1.38 -19.68 8.49
N SER A 536 -2.07 -19.51 7.37
CA SER A 536 -3.38 -18.81 7.34
C SER A 536 -4.48 -19.64 8.02
N ARG A 537 -5.50 -18.96 8.56
CA ARG A 537 -6.79 -19.56 8.96
C ARG A 537 -7.72 -19.84 7.76
N ARG A 538 -7.39 -19.37 6.56
CA ARG A 538 -7.97 -19.84 5.30
C ARG A 538 -7.05 -20.93 4.73
N ASP A 539 -7.49 -22.18 4.80
CA ASP A 539 -6.61 -23.33 4.61
C ASP A 539 -5.96 -23.41 3.22
N GLY A 540 -4.63 -23.33 3.21
CA GLY A 540 -3.78 -23.38 2.02
C GLY A 540 -3.46 -22.02 1.38
N LEU A 541 -3.89 -20.90 1.97
CA LEU A 541 -3.46 -19.55 1.58
C LEU A 541 -2.09 -19.18 2.18
N LEU A 542 -1.30 -18.45 1.38
CA LEU A 542 -0.17 -17.66 1.87
C LEU A 542 -0.62 -16.23 2.14
N MET A 543 0.14 -15.50 2.96
CA MET A 543 -0.17 -14.12 3.36
C MET A 543 0.87 -13.12 2.85
N HIS A 544 0.39 -12.07 2.19
CA HIS A 544 1.16 -10.86 1.86
C HIS A 544 0.79 -9.67 2.78
N SER A 545 -0.10 -9.87 3.77
CA SER A 545 -0.40 -8.94 4.86
C SER A 545 0.82 -8.45 5.65
N LYS A 546 0.77 -7.19 6.12
CA LYS A 546 1.68 -6.63 7.13
C LYS A 546 0.87 -6.07 8.29
N MET A 547 1.01 -6.67 9.46
CA MET A 547 0.24 -6.33 10.65
C MET A 547 1.11 -6.48 11.90
N LEU A 548 1.00 -5.54 12.84
CA LEU A 548 1.60 -5.66 14.18
C LEU A 548 0.50 -5.53 15.21
N PHE A 549 0.21 -6.61 15.94
CA PHE A 549 -0.71 -6.61 17.06
C PHE A 549 0.06 -6.40 18.37
N ALA A 550 -0.48 -5.58 19.28
CA ALA A 550 0.11 -5.30 20.58
C ALA A 550 -0.89 -5.53 21.72
N CYS A 551 -0.62 -6.55 22.55
CA CYS A 551 -1.43 -6.95 23.70
C CYS A 551 -0.68 -6.70 25.02
N PRO A 552 -1.01 -5.65 25.80
CA PRO A 552 -0.48 -5.47 27.15
C PRO A 552 -0.95 -6.59 28.09
N ASP A 553 -0.24 -6.82 29.20
CA ASP A 553 -0.66 -7.82 30.20
C ASP A 553 -2.00 -7.47 30.84
N LYS A 554 -2.20 -6.19 31.24
CA LYS A 554 -3.48 -5.62 31.69
C LYS A 554 -3.91 -4.46 30.77
N PRO A 555 -5.21 -4.14 30.66
CA PRO A 555 -5.67 -3.00 29.86
C PRO A 555 -4.93 -1.70 30.18
N ILE A 556 -4.59 -0.93 29.13
CA ILE A 556 -3.93 0.38 29.26
C ILE A 556 -5.02 1.42 29.52
N THR A 557 -4.95 2.11 30.66
CA THR A 557 -5.72 3.35 30.87
C THR A 557 -5.11 4.48 30.06
N SER A 558 -5.95 5.16 29.27
CA SER A 558 -5.62 6.27 28.39
C SER A 558 -5.01 7.45 29.13
N SER A 559 -3.82 7.91 28.71
CA SER A 559 -3.19 9.10 29.29
C SER A 559 -3.85 10.44 28.89
N LYS A 560 -4.83 10.41 27.96
CA LYS A 560 -5.60 11.61 27.55
C LYS A 560 -6.71 11.98 28.53
N ASP A 561 -7.38 10.98 29.08
CA ASP A 561 -8.65 11.12 29.82
C ASP A 561 -8.67 10.36 31.15
N ASN A 562 -7.61 9.60 31.45
CA ASN A 562 -7.43 8.75 32.63
C ASN A 562 -8.61 7.78 32.92
N SER A 563 -9.42 7.45 31.91
CA SER A 563 -10.69 6.74 32.09
C SER A 563 -11.02 5.76 30.95
N THR A 564 -10.73 6.08 29.69
CA THR A 564 -10.83 5.13 28.58
C THR A 564 -9.78 4.04 28.76
N GLN A 565 -10.18 2.77 28.76
CA GLN A 565 -9.26 1.64 28.78
C GLN A 565 -9.14 0.97 27.42
N TYR A 566 -7.95 0.46 27.11
CA TYR A 566 -7.64 -0.24 25.86
C TYR A 566 -7.08 -1.63 26.13
N ALA A 567 -7.67 -2.66 25.50
CA ALA A 567 -7.26 -4.06 25.63
C ALA A 567 -6.02 -4.39 24.77
N GLY A 568 -5.71 -3.54 23.79
CA GLY A 568 -4.60 -3.65 22.86
C GLY A 568 -4.76 -2.65 21.71
N TRP A 569 -3.85 -2.69 20.75
CA TRP A 569 -3.94 -1.95 19.48
C TRP A 569 -3.24 -2.74 18.36
N ALA A 570 -3.58 -2.46 17.10
CA ALA A 570 -2.89 -3.05 15.96
C ALA A 570 -2.52 -2.01 14.90
N TYR A 571 -1.36 -2.18 14.28
CA TYR A 571 -0.97 -1.54 13.02
C TYR A 571 -1.40 -2.41 11.85
N VAL A 572 -1.94 -1.78 10.79
CA VAL A 572 -2.30 -2.40 9.50
C VAL A 572 -1.77 -1.52 8.37
N GLY A 573 -1.03 -2.07 7.41
CA GLY A 573 -0.51 -1.28 6.29
C GLY A 573 0.50 -2.00 5.40
N SER A 574 1.48 -1.25 4.89
CA SER A 574 2.50 -1.74 3.96
C SER A 574 3.82 -2.16 4.64
N ALA A 575 4.15 -1.63 5.82
CA ALA A 575 5.49 -1.74 6.39
C ALA A 575 5.87 -3.19 6.77
N ASN A 576 6.87 -3.74 6.07
CA ASN A 576 7.50 -5.00 6.43
C ASN A 576 8.40 -4.85 7.68
N LEU A 577 8.76 -5.96 8.33
CA LEU A 577 9.66 -5.92 9.48
C LEU A 577 11.13 -5.76 9.04
N SER A 578 11.54 -4.52 8.75
CA SER A 578 12.91 -4.17 8.36
C SER A 578 13.31 -2.74 8.72
N GLU A 579 14.61 -2.47 8.87
CA GLU A 579 15.17 -1.11 8.99
C GLU A 579 14.96 -0.27 7.71
N SER A 580 14.71 -0.89 6.56
CA SER A 580 14.34 -0.15 5.34
C SER A 580 12.95 0.47 5.45
N ALA A 581 11.98 -0.30 5.98
CA ALA A 581 10.57 0.08 6.10
C ALA A 581 10.28 0.97 7.31
N TRP A 582 10.91 0.73 8.46
CA TRP A 582 10.72 1.54 9.68
C TRP A 582 11.81 2.59 9.91
N GLY A 583 12.90 2.55 9.15
CA GLY A 583 14.06 3.43 9.31
C GLY A 583 14.97 3.06 10.48
N ARG A 584 16.16 3.68 10.51
CA ARG A 584 17.17 3.52 11.57
C ARG A 584 17.55 4.86 12.17
N LEU A 585 17.28 5.04 13.47
CA LEU A 585 17.66 6.24 14.22
C LEU A 585 19.13 6.15 14.69
N VAL A 586 19.92 7.15 14.31
CA VAL A 586 21.36 7.27 14.62
C VAL A 586 21.67 8.66 15.18
N LEU A 587 22.86 8.85 15.75
CA LEU A 587 23.41 10.19 15.89
C LEU A 587 24.09 10.58 14.57
N ASP A 588 23.80 11.78 14.10
CA ASP A 588 24.44 12.38 12.94
C ASP A 588 25.92 12.71 13.24
N ARG A 589 26.81 12.46 12.26
CA ARG A 589 28.27 12.48 12.47
C ARG A 589 28.85 13.88 12.70
N SER A 590 28.23 14.94 12.17
CA SER A 590 28.73 16.32 12.32
C SER A 590 27.99 17.09 13.42
N THR A 591 26.67 16.94 13.52
CA THR A 591 25.86 17.67 14.50
C THR A 591 25.71 16.97 15.85
N THR A 592 26.00 15.66 15.92
CA THR A 592 25.73 14.78 17.07
C THR A 592 24.26 14.71 17.53
N LYS A 593 23.33 15.25 16.73
CA LYS A 593 21.88 15.20 16.98
C LYS A 593 21.27 13.92 16.41
N PRO A 594 20.06 13.48 16.86
CA PRO A 594 19.37 12.36 16.25
C PRO A 594 19.04 12.63 14.77
N LYS A 595 19.22 11.60 13.93
CA LYS A 595 18.84 11.57 12.51
C LYS A 595 18.22 10.20 12.20
N LEU A 596 17.05 10.18 11.57
CA LEU A 596 16.36 8.98 11.13
C LEU A 596 16.59 8.81 9.63
N ASN A 597 17.14 7.67 9.22
CA ASN A 597 17.34 7.36 7.79
C ASN A 597 16.34 6.27 7.40
N CYS A 598 15.55 6.52 6.36
CA CYS A 598 14.49 5.64 5.87
C CYS A 598 14.75 5.27 4.41
N ARG A 599 14.68 3.98 4.06
CA ARG A 599 14.90 3.53 2.68
C ARG A 599 13.60 3.34 1.91
N ASN A 600 12.49 3.04 2.57
CA ASN A 600 11.21 2.89 1.90
C ASN A 600 10.30 4.08 2.20
N TRP A 601 9.37 4.35 1.28
CA TRP A 601 8.12 4.97 1.64
C TRP A 601 7.10 3.89 2.04
N GLU A 602 6.41 4.06 3.15
CA GLU A 602 5.43 3.13 3.72
C GLU A 602 4.24 3.90 4.31
N CYS A 603 3.07 3.28 4.39
CA CYS A 603 1.92 3.86 5.11
C CYS A 603 1.07 2.78 5.79
N GLY A 604 0.19 3.20 6.69
CA GLY A 604 -0.66 2.33 7.50
C GLY A 604 -1.47 3.11 8.52
N VAL A 605 -2.27 2.38 9.30
CA VAL A 605 -3.11 2.90 10.37
C VAL A 605 -2.84 2.14 11.67
N VAL A 606 -2.83 2.85 12.80
CA VAL A 606 -2.90 2.26 14.15
C VAL A 606 -4.33 2.37 14.66
N ILE A 607 -4.90 1.23 15.06
CA ILE A 607 -6.29 1.07 15.50
C ILE A 607 -6.31 0.54 16.95
N PRO A 608 -6.76 1.35 17.93
CA PRO A 608 -6.93 0.92 19.32
C PRO A 608 -8.19 0.07 19.52
N ILE A 609 -8.09 -0.96 20.37
CA ILE A 609 -9.23 -1.75 20.86
C ILE A 609 -9.63 -1.23 22.24
N ARG A 610 -10.75 -0.51 22.33
CA ARG A 610 -11.34 -0.10 23.61
C ARG A 610 -11.75 -1.35 24.41
N HIS A 611 -11.24 -1.47 25.63
CA HIS A 611 -11.70 -2.48 26.58
C HIS A 611 -13.09 -2.09 27.08
N ARG A 612 -14.08 -2.95 26.85
CA ARG A 612 -15.35 -2.89 27.57
C ARG A 612 -15.21 -3.74 28.83
N GLY A 613 -15.29 -3.11 30.00
CA GLY A 613 -15.47 -3.83 31.26
C GLY A 613 -16.80 -4.59 31.26
N SER A 614 -16.94 -5.58 32.13
CA SER A 614 -18.07 -6.53 32.20
C SER A 614 -19.45 -5.94 32.56
N GLY A 615 -19.59 -4.61 32.63
CA GLY A 615 -20.79 -3.91 33.10
C GLY A 615 -21.78 -3.44 32.03
N GLN A 616 -21.51 -3.61 30.72
CA GLN A 616 -22.45 -3.19 29.66
C GLN A 616 -22.53 -4.20 28.48
N LEU A 617 -23.35 -5.25 28.66
CA LEU A 617 -24.01 -5.88 27.51
C LEU A 617 -25.11 -4.94 27.01
N SER A 618 -24.87 -4.27 25.88
CA SER A 618 -25.94 -3.58 25.15
C SER A 618 -26.87 -4.62 24.52
N SER A 619 -28.17 -4.51 24.81
CA SER A 619 -29.17 -5.47 24.36
C SER A 619 -29.52 -5.31 22.88
N GLN A 620 -29.17 -6.32 22.08
CA GLN A 620 -29.74 -6.60 20.76
C GLN A 620 -30.42 -7.98 20.83
N PRO A 621 -31.67 -8.14 20.36
CA PRO A 621 -32.43 -9.38 20.58
C PRO A 621 -32.05 -10.47 19.57
N SER A 622 -31.27 -11.46 20.01
CA SER A 622 -31.04 -12.70 19.26
C SER A 622 -32.21 -13.68 19.48
N SER A 623 -32.95 -13.97 18.41
CA SER A 623 -34.09 -14.89 18.47
C SER A 623 -33.64 -16.36 18.66
N GLY A 624 -34.00 -16.92 19.81
CA GLY A 624 -34.33 -18.34 20.02
C GLY A 624 -33.43 -19.43 19.42
N SER A 625 -32.52 -19.97 20.24
CA SER A 625 -32.30 -21.42 20.29
C SER A 625 -31.93 -21.84 21.72
N THR A 626 -32.54 -22.92 22.22
CA THR A 626 -32.61 -23.21 23.66
C THR A 626 -31.86 -24.49 24.02
N LEU A 627 -30.59 -24.37 24.41
CA LEU A 627 -29.85 -25.42 25.11
C LEU A 627 -29.13 -24.82 26.32
N ARG A 628 -29.51 -25.26 27.52
CA ARG A 628 -28.87 -24.87 28.79
C ARG A 628 -27.80 -25.90 29.18
N PRO A 629 -26.54 -25.50 29.41
CA PRO A 629 -25.66 -26.19 30.34
C PRO A 629 -26.15 -26.00 31.79
N LYS A 630 -25.82 -26.95 32.65
CA LYS A 630 -26.20 -26.96 34.08
C LYS A 630 -25.14 -26.20 34.90
N LEU A 631 -25.55 -25.26 35.76
CA LEU A 631 -24.64 -24.66 36.75
C LEU A 631 -24.46 -25.58 37.96
N GLU A 632 -23.22 -25.79 38.36
CA GLU A 632 -22.78 -26.17 39.71
C GLU A 632 -21.55 -25.30 40.07
N PRO A 633 -21.23 -25.11 41.37
CA PRO A 633 -20.81 -23.80 41.87
C PRO A 633 -19.31 -23.46 41.78
N GLU A 634 -19.03 -22.17 41.99
CA GLU A 634 -17.70 -21.58 42.02
C GLU A 634 -16.82 -22.15 43.15
N SER A 635 -15.53 -22.35 42.86
CA SER A 635 -14.50 -22.60 43.86
C SER A 635 -13.27 -21.74 43.54
N GLU A 636 -12.91 -20.81 44.42
CA GLU A 636 -11.76 -19.93 44.24
C GLU A 636 -10.44 -20.70 44.40
N SER A 637 -9.68 -20.91 43.31
CA SER A 637 -8.20 -21.02 43.35
C SER A 637 -7.57 -21.21 41.97
N ALA A 638 -6.26 -20.94 41.92
CA ALA A 638 -5.31 -21.24 40.84
C ALA A 638 -5.48 -20.48 39.49
N SER A 639 -4.34 -20.00 39.00
CA SER A 639 -4.22 -19.24 37.75
C SER A 639 -4.35 -20.13 36.51
N VAL A 640 -5.46 -20.03 35.79
CA VAL A 640 -5.56 -20.58 34.43
C VAL A 640 -4.78 -19.69 33.47
N THR A 641 -3.66 -20.20 32.95
CA THR A 641 -2.92 -19.56 31.85
C THR A 641 -3.70 -19.70 30.55
N VAL A 642 -4.59 -18.74 30.29
CA VAL A 642 -5.22 -18.51 28.98
C VAL A 642 -4.12 -18.50 27.91
N SER A 643 -4.25 -19.33 26.88
CA SER A 643 -3.17 -19.46 25.88
C SER A 643 -2.99 -18.14 25.13
N ASP A 644 -1.74 -17.76 24.88
CA ASP A 644 -1.39 -16.46 24.33
C ASP A 644 -2.12 -16.15 23.00
N GLY A 645 -2.29 -17.17 22.15
CA GLY A 645 -3.09 -17.07 20.93
C GLY A 645 -4.59 -16.84 21.16
N SER A 646 -5.18 -17.45 22.19
CA SER A 646 -6.59 -17.22 22.54
C SER A 646 -6.83 -15.81 23.10
N LYS A 647 -5.85 -15.22 23.79
CA LYS A 647 -5.88 -13.79 24.18
C LYS A 647 -5.83 -12.88 22.95
N LEU A 648 -4.98 -13.18 21.96
CA LEU A 648 -4.90 -12.38 20.74
C LEU A 648 -6.24 -12.31 19.99
N VAL A 649 -6.87 -13.47 19.76
CA VAL A 649 -8.18 -13.55 19.09
C VAL A 649 -9.26 -12.81 19.88
N SER A 650 -9.33 -12.98 21.21
CA SER A 650 -10.37 -12.37 22.04
C SER A 650 -10.23 -10.85 22.21
N VAL A 651 -9.06 -10.28 21.94
CA VAL A 651 -8.84 -8.83 21.91
C VAL A 651 -9.21 -8.22 20.56
N PHE A 652 -8.80 -8.84 19.44
CA PHE A 652 -8.89 -8.19 18.13
C PHE A 652 -10.15 -8.54 17.33
N GLU A 653 -10.65 -9.77 17.41
CA GLU A 653 -11.83 -10.18 16.63
C GLU A 653 -13.14 -9.75 17.31
N PRO A 654 -14.18 -9.36 16.54
CA PRO A 654 -14.26 -9.30 15.08
C PRO A 654 -13.79 -7.96 14.47
N ARG A 655 -13.27 -7.00 15.27
CA ARG A 655 -12.97 -5.63 14.77
C ARG A 655 -11.76 -5.60 13.83
N ILE A 656 -10.76 -6.42 14.09
CA ILE A 656 -9.55 -6.59 13.27
C ILE A 656 -9.34 -8.09 13.13
N PRO A 657 -9.37 -8.67 11.91
CA PRO A 657 -9.18 -10.09 11.72
C PRO A 657 -7.76 -10.49 12.12
N VAL A 658 -7.62 -11.65 12.76
CA VAL A 658 -6.33 -12.31 13.03
C VAL A 658 -6.14 -13.36 11.93
N PRO A 659 -5.38 -13.09 10.85
CA PRO A 659 -5.39 -13.93 9.65
C PRO A 659 -4.60 -15.24 9.83
N MET A 660 -3.56 -15.24 10.67
CA MET A 660 -2.73 -16.39 10.96
C MET A 660 -3.33 -17.29 12.06
N ARG A 661 -3.01 -18.58 12.02
CA ARG A 661 -3.32 -19.53 13.10
C ARG A 661 -2.53 -19.15 14.35
N VAL A 662 -3.19 -19.19 15.51
CA VAL A 662 -2.58 -18.85 16.80
C VAL A 662 -3.00 -19.84 17.91
N PRO A 663 -2.15 -20.11 18.93
CA PRO A 663 -0.81 -19.57 19.14
C PRO A 663 0.17 -19.98 18.03
N GLY A 664 1.00 -19.05 17.57
CA GLY A 664 1.95 -19.30 16.48
C GLY A 664 2.95 -20.39 16.86
N GLU A 665 3.10 -21.38 15.98
CA GLU A 665 4.06 -22.47 16.15
C GLU A 665 5.49 -21.98 15.91
N PRO A 666 6.47 -22.28 16.78
CA PRO A 666 7.88 -22.15 16.45
C PRO A 666 8.25 -23.06 15.25
N TYR A 667 9.27 -22.67 14.49
CA TYR A 667 9.88 -23.57 13.50
C TYR A 667 10.42 -24.83 14.19
N GLN A 668 10.13 -26.00 13.60
CA GLN A 668 10.57 -27.29 14.11
C GLN A 668 12.06 -27.52 13.84
N PRO A 669 12.72 -28.48 14.51
CA PRO A 669 14.09 -28.87 14.19
C PRO A 669 14.21 -29.34 12.72
N GLY A 670 14.88 -28.54 11.88
CA GLY A 670 15.01 -28.78 10.45
C GLY A 670 14.10 -27.93 9.55
N ASP A 671 13.10 -27.22 10.10
CA ASP A 671 12.40 -26.17 9.35
C ASP A 671 13.39 -25.05 9.00
N LYS A 672 13.27 -24.54 7.77
CA LYS A 672 13.83 -23.25 7.37
C LYS A 672 12.72 -22.30 6.89
N PRO A 673 12.90 -20.98 7.00
CA PRO A 673 12.09 -20.02 6.28
C PRO A 673 12.08 -20.30 4.77
N TRP A 674 11.04 -19.85 4.07
CA TRP A 674 11.06 -19.72 2.62
C TRP A 674 12.11 -18.69 2.16
N TYR A 675 13.01 -19.05 1.24
CA TYR A 675 14.00 -18.14 0.68
C TYR A 675 13.77 -17.88 -0.81
N TYR A 676 13.30 -16.68 -1.15
CA TYR A 676 12.74 -16.38 -2.48
C TYR A 676 13.74 -16.49 -3.65
N MET A 677 15.06 -16.39 -3.40
CA MET A 677 16.11 -16.53 -4.42
C MET A 677 16.69 -17.94 -4.52
N GLU A 678 16.40 -18.81 -3.55
CA GLU A 678 17.02 -20.14 -3.42
C GLU A 678 16.00 -21.26 -3.66
N ASP A 679 14.77 -21.07 -3.16
CA ASP A 679 13.67 -22.03 -3.24
C ASP A 679 12.70 -21.75 -4.40
N TRP A 680 12.73 -20.54 -4.98
CA TRP A 680 12.02 -20.23 -6.23
C TRP A 680 12.85 -20.71 -7.43
N LEU A 681 12.96 -22.03 -7.57
CA LEU A 681 13.44 -22.64 -8.80
C LEU A 681 12.29 -22.68 -9.82
N PRO A 682 12.32 -21.89 -10.91
CA PRO A 682 11.55 -22.27 -12.08
C PRO A 682 12.04 -23.65 -12.50
N GLN A 683 11.12 -24.61 -12.65
CA GLN A 683 11.48 -25.98 -13.04
C GLN A 683 12.35 -25.94 -14.29
N ARG A 684 13.59 -26.44 -14.17
CA ARG A 684 14.33 -26.91 -15.33
C ARG A 684 13.58 -28.13 -15.84
N VAL A 685 12.78 -27.93 -16.88
CA VAL A 685 12.29 -29.03 -17.72
C VAL A 685 13.55 -29.73 -18.25
N ALA A 686 13.70 -31.01 -17.91
CA ALA A 686 14.88 -31.83 -18.13
C ALA A 686 14.57 -32.97 -19.10
#